data_AF-A0A7V7QMM9-F1
#
_entry.id   AF-A0A7V7QMM9-F1
#
_cell.length_a   1.000
_cell.length_b   1.000
_cell.length_c   1.000
_cell.angle_alpha   90.00
_cell.angle_beta   90.00
_cell.angle_gamma   90.00
#
_symmetry.space_group_name_H-M   'P 1'
#
loop_
_entity.id
_entity.type
_entity.pdbx_description
1 polymer ?
#
loop_
_entity_poly.entity_id
_entity_poly.type
_entity_poly.pdbx_seq_one_letter_code
_entity_poly.pdbx_strand_id
1 'polypeptide(L)'
;MKRHNKTSLYRFLSFAMCFFIILETMFGYSNITAHAKTTTDIEVLEDITTDESLTADLPLSSNDKQTIRLSQDIFPDEIFLNYLIQNFDSDKDNELSEEEITQIHKIDVSNLGITSLEGIEIFTNLEELVCRNNFITTLNLDALQNLITLDCSFNQLTSLDLSHQPNLTNLTCVGNARALKVDESNLFDLSTLDDFDIAKTTSWSEEFILEDNKINFPSFTDSLVVTYEVDTKDTTSTHTTLNFSFLFYKNECSDIMVDETTFPDLVLRNLLLDKYDKNKDQILDQEELSLITCLDIASYDIKDLTGLQLLVNLVSFNYSDQQSSELDFSVIPTNVKRYVNDEVIEVDFSDSTNDESIDPKESTKEGESTSHTESETSLESSKNDSNQENTEEKSNLDIESDTIPTKEETNPTSPIADTNDASPDQNLVTIDANTAKPKKTTHNITYQLDGGSNPADAVLTFQEDTTVTLPIPVKKGYVFDGWYKDNNYSLPLSSIPSGTTTDITVYAKWTQLSVNETTTIKKLTASGKGKLTITYPAIEGVKGYEVLCSTAKNFKSNLRTTTTSKTTVTVKNLIKNKTYYVKVRGYLLDSSGEKVYGSYSGVKKIKIKSGVEEVKATSSSAKISSCKITNTDTVTVKAKASKIVKSSDSYYYLFSVPSTQTNIKKLKPIAKSEKSTSVTFAAPLDIEGSNNLLHSKFVIAIKQKSKYQIISSFQYISNPEGAANYTYAFPTTSTKKGLQGYSSSLGINHTVLNIEVNDLIATKSEYGNHSTDEYEYKGKTYYFRRDVANQYAYTARDYERNGAVVYGILLLGWSSKTNLIAPGAREYGYAYYAWNTKDKKVKEQLEATVTYLAEYCCKVSKTGPGIAGWIVGNEVDNFDTWNYAGTSNIDKYTQIYADTFRLVYNATKSVYANARVYVSLDHMWAMSNEGSYGSKAFLEKFNSILQAEGNVNWDIAYHPYPVPLTDADFWNNDFISNKDNSPIINMKNLTVLSNYVKKQYGKNKRIILSEVGFTSQSGEKVQAAAIAYAYYMAEFNPMVDAFIMRSLEDAQVEVDQGLSFGIKGKYAYNVYKYMDTPDSEKYTKFALKVIKAKSWKSIVPKYNAKKFKSMPNR
;
A
#
# COMPACT_ATOMS: atom_id res chain seq x y z
N MET A 1 21.93 55.92 -37.87
CA MET A 1 20.56 56.09 -37.31
C MET A 1 20.55 55.31 -36.00
N LYS A 2 20.56 55.97 -34.82
CA LYS A 2 19.45 56.63 -34.08
C LYS A 2 18.46 55.64 -33.44
N ARG A 3 18.59 55.52 -32.10
CA ARG A 3 17.62 55.16 -31.03
C ARG A 3 16.41 54.26 -31.37
N HIS A 4 16.33 53.10 -30.71
CA HIS A 4 15.24 52.55 -29.86
C HIS A 4 15.64 51.10 -29.47
N ASN A 5 15.35 50.51 -28.29
CA ASN A 5 14.79 51.00 -27.03
C ASN A 5 15.50 50.28 -25.86
N LYS A 6 15.79 50.96 -24.73
CA LYS A 6 16.52 50.34 -23.59
C LYS A 6 15.66 49.47 -22.65
N THR A 7 14.36 49.34 -22.90
CA THR A 7 13.38 48.74 -21.97
C THR A 7 13.35 47.21 -21.93
N SER A 8 13.89 46.49 -22.92
CA SER A 8 13.96 45.02 -22.87
C SER A 8 15.04 44.51 -21.91
N LEU A 9 16.17 45.22 -21.80
CA LEU A 9 17.31 44.77 -21.00
C LEU A 9 17.04 44.81 -19.49
N TYR A 10 16.23 45.77 -19.01
CA TYR A 10 15.82 45.80 -17.60
C TYR A 10 14.88 44.65 -17.21
N ARG A 11 13.98 44.23 -18.11
CA ARG A 11 13.18 43.01 -17.89
C ARG A 11 14.00 41.72 -17.95
N PHE A 12 15.18 41.76 -18.55
CA PHE A 12 16.13 40.64 -18.57
C PHE A 12 16.98 40.58 -17.28
N LEU A 13 17.32 41.74 -16.70
CA LEU A 13 18.09 41.83 -15.45
C LEU A 13 17.29 41.45 -14.20
N SER A 14 15.98 41.74 -14.16
CA SER A 14 15.11 41.26 -13.06
C SER A 14 15.13 39.74 -12.92
N PHE A 15 15.32 38.99 -14.02
CA PHE A 15 15.38 37.53 -14.02
C PHE A 15 16.59 36.97 -13.25
N ALA A 16 17.71 37.70 -13.23
CA ALA A 16 18.90 37.30 -12.47
C ALA A 16 18.83 37.70 -10.99
N MET A 17 18.13 38.80 -10.67
CA MET A 17 18.13 39.35 -9.30
C MET A 17 17.14 38.64 -8.38
N CYS A 18 15.99 38.19 -8.90
CA CYS A 18 15.07 37.32 -8.13
C CYS A 18 15.68 35.94 -7.85
N PHE A 19 16.53 35.43 -8.75
CA PHE A 19 17.14 34.09 -8.62
C PHE A 19 18.22 34.01 -7.51
N PHE A 20 18.81 35.15 -7.11
CA PHE A 20 19.85 35.19 -6.07
C PHE A 20 19.30 35.24 -4.63
N ILE A 21 18.06 35.69 -4.43
CA ILE A 21 17.46 35.83 -3.09
C ILE A 21 16.90 34.49 -2.57
N ILE A 22 16.59 33.56 -3.48
CA ILE A 22 16.05 32.22 -3.17
C ILE A 22 17.01 31.36 -2.31
N LEU A 23 18.31 31.72 -2.23
CA LEU A 23 19.32 30.91 -1.56
C LEU A 23 19.49 31.17 -0.05
N GLU A 24 19.03 32.32 0.48
CA GLU A 24 19.35 32.74 1.86
C GLU A 24 18.23 32.55 2.90
N THR A 25 16.97 32.34 2.49
CA THR A 25 15.83 32.33 3.44
C THR A 25 15.14 30.98 3.66
N MET A 26 15.55 29.90 2.98
CA MET A 26 14.91 28.58 3.11
C MET A 26 15.43 27.69 4.26
N PHE A 27 16.27 28.22 5.16
CA PHE A 27 16.90 27.45 6.24
C PHE A 27 16.68 28.06 7.64
N GLY A 28 15.42 28.00 8.08
CA GLY A 28 15.04 28.29 9.47
C GLY A 28 15.33 27.11 10.41
N TYR A 29 16.46 27.18 11.10
CA TYR A 29 16.81 26.49 12.36
C TYR A 29 16.44 25.01 12.58
N SER A 30 17.49 24.19 12.69
CA SER A 30 17.62 23.25 13.81
C SER A 30 19.08 23.20 14.29
N ASN A 31 19.31 23.67 15.54
CA ASN A 31 20.52 23.59 16.38
C ASN A 31 21.88 23.23 15.73
N ILE A 32 22.76 24.22 15.58
CA ILE A 32 24.21 24.00 15.44
C ILE A 32 24.98 24.85 16.46
N THR A 33 25.72 24.18 17.34
CA THR A 33 26.64 24.82 18.29
C THR A 33 27.81 25.44 17.53
N ALA A 34 28.04 26.75 17.69
CA ALA A 34 29.11 27.44 16.98
C ALA A 34 30.50 26.99 17.45
N HIS A 35 31.26 26.33 16.57
CA HIS A 35 32.69 26.07 16.73
C HIS A 35 33.49 26.90 15.72
N ALA A 36 33.57 28.21 16.01
CA ALA A 36 34.41 29.13 15.24
C ALA A 36 35.89 28.75 15.35
N LYS A 37 36.63 28.80 14.24
CA LYS A 37 38.07 28.51 14.25
C LYS A 37 38.90 29.54 13.49
N THR A 38 39.26 30.59 14.24
CA THR A 38 40.49 31.40 14.12
C THR A 38 40.84 31.99 12.75
N THR A 39 40.66 33.30 12.64
CA THR A 39 41.76 34.19 12.20
C THR A 39 41.93 35.29 13.24
N THR A 40 43.16 35.77 13.41
CA THR A 40 43.53 36.77 14.43
C THR A 40 43.13 38.17 14.01
N ASP A 41 42.74 38.99 14.97
CA ASP A 41 43.64 40.01 15.53
C ASP A 41 43.25 40.33 16.98
N ILE A 42 44.17 40.93 17.74
CA ILE A 42 44.05 41.15 19.19
C ILE A 42 44.19 42.65 19.47
N GLU A 43 43.24 43.22 20.20
CA GLU A 43 43.53 44.36 21.06
C GLU A 43 42.85 44.15 22.43
N VAL A 44 43.47 44.70 23.47
CA VAL A 44 43.34 44.23 24.88
C VAL A 44 42.44 45.14 25.70
N LEU A 45 41.72 44.55 26.66
CA LEU A 45 41.45 45.02 28.05
C LEU A 45 40.47 43.99 28.67
N GLU A 46 40.90 43.04 29.50
CA GLU A 46 41.30 43.16 30.92
C GLU A 46 40.14 43.47 31.91
N ASP A 47 39.53 42.38 32.39
CA ASP A 47 39.67 41.90 33.79
C ASP A 47 38.50 42.08 34.81
N ILE A 48 38.55 41.24 35.87
CA ILE A 48 37.94 41.38 37.21
C ILE A 48 36.46 40.93 37.46
N THR A 49 36.34 39.63 37.74
CA THR A 49 35.71 38.96 38.92
C THR A 49 34.31 39.31 39.48
N THR A 50 33.52 38.23 39.64
CA THR A 50 32.73 37.80 40.84
C THR A 50 31.58 38.61 41.43
N ASP A 51 30.48 37.86 41.61
CA ASP A 51 29.64 37.72 42.82
C ASP A 51 28.23 38.33 42.88
N GLU A 52 27.48 37.83 43.86
CA GLU A 52 26.02 37.83 44.00
C GLU A 52 25.31 39.20 44.06
N SER A 53 24.02 39.14 43.69
CA SER A 53 22.94 40.09 43.99
C SER A 53 22.97 41.45 43.29
N LEU A 54 21.88 41.74 42.58
CA LEU A 54 21.37 43.11 42.44
C LEU A 54 19.86 43.08 42.19
N THR A 55 19.13 43.80 43.03
CA THR A 55 17.68 44.02 42.94
C THR A 55 17.33 44.82 41.68
N ALA A 56 16.21 44.46 41.04
CA ALA A 56 15.72 45.15 39.85
C ALA A 56 15.06 46.51 40.18
N ASP A 57 15.87 47.56 40.34
CA ASP A 57 15.41 48.94 40.18
C ASP A 57 15.47 49.33 38.69
N LEU A 58 14.29 49.43 38.04
CA LEU A 58 14.18 49.91 36.66
C LEU A 58 13.97 51.44 36.62
N PRO A 59 14.85 52.22 35.97
CA PRO A 59 14.71 53.67 35.91
C PRO A 59 13.70 54.13 34.84
N LEU A 60 12.65 54.83 35.27
CA LEU A 60 11.67 55.47 34.40
C LEU A 60 12.27 56.64 33.59
N SER A 61 12.07 56.65 32.26
CA SER A 61 12.01 57.91 31.50
C SER A 61 11.10 57.83 30.25
N SER A 62 9.87 58.34 30.44
CA SER A 62 9.02 58.98 29.42
C SER A 62 8.63 58.23 28.13
N ASN A 63 7.37 57.78 28.14
CA ASN A 63 6.36 58.05 27.09
C ASN A 63 6.21 57.08 25.90
N ASP A 64 6.77 55.87 25.97
CA ASP A 64 6.22 54.73 25.24
C ASP A 64 5.16 54.03 26.11
N LYS A 65 4.07 53.55 25.51
CA LYS A 65 3.11 52.67 26.19
C LYS A 65 3.76 51.28 26.34
N GLN A 66 3.58 50.65 27.49
CA GLN A 66 4.13 49.32 27.73
C GLN A 66 3.20 48.26 27.12
N THR A 67 3.59 47.71 25.98
CA THR A 67 2.95 46.56 25.33
C THR A 67 3.49 45.25 25.88
N ILE A 68 2.67 44.19 25.81
CA ILE A 68 3.06 42.81 26.15
C ILE A 68 3.20 42.02 24.86
N ARG A 69 4.38 41.48 24.59
CA ARG A 69 4.65 40.73 23.36
C ARG A 69 3.99 39.34 23.40
N LEU A 70 3.32 38.96 22.32
CA LEU A 70 2.76 37.61 22.15
C LEU A 70 3.85 36.68 21.60
N SER A 71 4.65 36.10 22.50
CA SER A 71 5.70 35.16 22.15
C SER A 71 5.98 34.10 23.24
N GLN A 72 6.62 33.00 22.84
CA GLN A 72 6.84 31.78 23.66
C GLN A 72 7.78 31.97 24.87
N ASP A 73 8.39 33.15 25.02
CA ASP A 73 9.14 33.57 26.20
C ASP A 73 8.26 34.23 27.29
N ILE A 74 6.98 34.46 27.00
CA ILE A 74 5.95 34.96 27.95
C ILE A 74 4.76 33.99 28.02
N PHE A 75 4.40 33.35 26.91
CA PHE A 75 3.32 32.35 26.81
C PHE A 75 3.88 31.06 26.19
N PRO A 76 4.53 30.16 26.96
CA PRO A 76 5.26 29.02 26.41
C PRO A 76 4.39 27.98 25.70
N ASP A 77 3.11 27.85 26.09
CA ASP A 77 2.15 26.99 25.40
C ASP A 77 1.70 27.61 24.07
N GLU A 78 2.08 26.98 22.95
CA GLU A 78 1.79 27.48 21.61
C GLU A 78 0.28 27.56 21.31
N ILE A 79 -0.56 26.73 21.94
CA ILE A 79 -2.01 26.73 21.72
C ILE A 79 -2.64 27.92 22.45
N PHE A 80 -2.24 28.15 23.71
CA PHE A 80 -2.67 29.33 24.47
C PHE A 80 -2.20 30.64 23.81
N LEU A 81 -0.92 30.72 23.41
CA LEU A 81 -0.39 31.85 22.66
C LEU A 81 -1.17 32.14 21.37
N ASN A 82 -1.45 31.10 20.56
CA ASN A 82 -2.25 31.26 19.35
C ASN A 82 -3.71 31.65 19.63
N TYR A 83 -4.28 31.26 20.76
CA TYR A 83 -5.61 31.72 21.19
C TYR A 83 -5.60 33.23 21.48
N LEU A 84 -4.59 33.74 22.19
CA LEU A 84 -4.47 35.17 22.50
C LEU A 84 -4.32 36.01 21.22
N ILE A 85 -3.45 35.59 20.29
CA ILE A 85 -3.27 36.22 18.96
C ILE A 85 -4.55 36.20 18.11
N GLN A 86 -5.40 35.18 18.26
CA GLN A 86 -6.62 35.06 17.46
C GLN A 86 -7.81 35.85 18.02
N ASN A 87 -7.89 36.04 19.33
CA ASN A 87 -9.08 36.60 20.00
C ASN A 87 -8.88 38.01 20.58
N PHE A 88 -7.65 38.41 20.90
CA PHE A 88 -7.38 39.67 21.62
C PHE A 88 -6.44 40.63 20.90
N ASP A 89 -5.45 40.14 20.15
CA ASP A 89 -4.65 40.96 19.22
C ASP A 89 -5.54 41.48 18.07
N SER A 90 -5.95 42.74 18.21
CA SER A 90 -7.00 43.34 17.39
C SER A 90 -6.48 44.03 16.12
N ASP A 91 -5.24 44.56 16.14
CA ASP A 91 -4.63 45.23 14.98
C ASP A 91 -3.54 44.42 14.26
N LYS A 92 -3.08 43.31 14.88
CA LYS A 92 -2.26 42.23 14.33
C LYS A 92 -0.77 42.54 14.23
N ASP A 93 -0.25 43.27 15.22
CA ASP A 93 1.18 43.49 15.39
C ASP A 93 1.91 42.39 16.21
N ASN A 94 1.16 41.47 16.84
CA ASN A 94 1.64 40.40 17.74
C ASN A 94 2.14 40.91 19.11
N GLU A 95 1.62 42.04 19.55
CA GLU A 95 1.69 42.52 20.94
C GLU A 95 0.25 42.73 21.47
N LEU A 96 0.11 42.94 22.78
CA LEU A 96 -1.14 43.36 23.42
C LEU A 96 -0.91 44.72 24.06
N SER A 97 -1.73 45.70 23.70
CA SER A 97 -1.70 47.02 24.32
C SER A 97 -2.40 47.04 25.67
N GLU A 98 -2.03 48.01 26.52
CA GLU A 98 -2.76 48.32 27.77
C GLU A 98 -4.27 48.51 27.53
N GLU A 99 -4.67 49.06 26.38
CA GLU A 99 -6.08 49.26 26.03
C GLU A 99 -6.80 47.94 25.67
N GLU A 100 -6.10 46.94 25.13
CA GLU A 100 -6.67 45.60 24.90
C GLU A 100 -6.69 44.77 26.19
N ILE A 101 -5.59 44.69 26.93
CA ILE A 101 -5.47 43.91 28.17
C ILE A 101 -6.54 44.33 29.18
N THR A 102 -6.79 45.65 29.32
CA THR A 102 -7.79 46.17 30.27
C THR A 102 -9.24 45.87 29.88
N GLN A 103 -9.52 45.42 28.66
CA GLN A 103 -10.86 45.00 28.20
C GLN A 103 -11.11 43.48 28.31
N ILE A 104 -10.09 42.67 28.64
CA ILE A 104 -10.20 41.21 28.72
C ILE A 104 -10.75 40.81 30.09
N HIS A 105 -12.08 40.70 30.17
CA HIS A 105 -12.79 40.24 31.37
C HIS A 105 -13.13 38.74 31.35
N LYS A 106 -13.08 38.08 30.18
CA LYS A 106 -13.30 36.63 30.04
C LYS A 106 -12.24 35.97 29.15
N ILE A 107 -11.75 34.80 29.57
CA ILE A 107 -10.93 33.88 28.79
C ILE A 107 -11.59 32.50 28.86
N ASP A 108 -11.85 31.90 27.70
CA ASP A 108 -12.45 30.56 27.56
C ASP A 108 -11.63 29.74 26.57
N VAL A 109 -10.78 28.89 27.11
CA VAL A 109 -9.77 28.08 26.41
C VAL A 109 -10.07 26.59 26.56
N SER A 110 -11.34 26.26 26.78
CA SER A 110 -11.82 24.91 27.08
C SER A 110 -11.63 23.94 25.89
N ASN A 111 -11.21 22.71 26.16
CA ASN A 111 -11.04 21.62 25.18
C ASN A 111 -9.96 21.87 24.10
N LEU A 112 -9.01 22.80 24.31
CA LEU A 112 -8.00 23.14 23.30
C LEU A 112 -6.75 22.25 23.31
N GLY A 113 -6.53 21.47 24.36
CA GLY A 113 -5.34 20.63 24.53
C GLY A 113 -4.14 21.36 25.13
N ILE A 114 -4.38 22.48 25.82
CA ILE A 114 -3.35 23.31 26.47
C ILE A 114 -2.67 22.55 27.62
N THR A 115 -1.37 22.73 27.77
CA THR A 115 -0.53 22.14 28.82
C THR A 115 -0.10 23.15 29.88
N SER A 116 0.03 24.44 29.54
CA SER A 116 0.35 25.53 30.48
C SER A 116 -0.46 26.80 30.20
N LEU A 117 -0.79 27.54 31.25
CA LEU A 117 -1.36 28.90 31.19
C LEU A 117 -0.40 29.96 31.75
N GLU A 118 0.91 29.68 31.80
CA GLU A 118 1.94 30.68 32.13
C GLU A 118 1.77 31.95 31.25
N GLY A 119 1.81 33.13 31.89
CA GLY A 119 1.44 34.41 31.30
C GLY A 119 -0.01 34.83 31.58
N ILE A 120 -0.89 33.96 32.10
CA ILE A 120 -2.28 34.33 32.45
C ILE A 120 -2.34 35.44 33.50
N GLU A 121 -1.33 35.56 34.37
CA GLU A 121 -1.21 36.56 35.43
C GLU A 121 -1.18 38.02 34.92
N ILE A 122 -0.94 38.23 33.63
CA ILE A 122 -0.98 39.54 32.96
C ILE A 122 -2.43 40.09 32.91
N PHE A 123 -3.44 39.22 32.84
CA PHE A 123 -4.85 39.60 32.67
C PHE A 123 -5.53 39.95 34.00
N THR A 124 -4.96 40.88 34.76
CA THR A 124 -5.43 41.27 36.11
C THR A 124 -6.90 41.75 36.19
N ASN A 125 -7.52 42.14 35.07
CA ASN A 125 -8.95 42.52 34.96
C ASN A 125 -9.91 41.32 34.73
N LEU A 126 -9.41 40.09 34.69
CA LEU A 126 -10.19 38.89 34.38
C LEU A 126 -11.23 38.58 35.47
N GLU A 127 -12.50 38.49 35.07
CA GLU A 127 -13.64 38.15 35.92
C GLU A 127 -14.08 36.68 35.72
N GLU A 128 -13.83 36.10 34.55
CA GLU A 128 -14.20 34.71 34.21
C GLU A 128 -13.06 33.96 33.49
N LEU A 129 -12.62 32.84 34.07
CA LEU A 129 -11.65 31.92 33.47
C LEU A 129 -12.28 30.53 33.31
N VAL A 130 -12.32 30.04 32.07
CA VAL A 130 -12.79 28.69 31.73
C VAL A 130 -11.64 27.98 31.00
N CYS A 131 -10.98 27.05 31.67
CA CYS A 131 -9.80 26.31 31.16
C CYS A 131 -9.98 24.79 31.18
N ARG A 132 -11.24 24.35 31.20
CA ARG A 132 -11.74 22.98 31.27
C ARG A 132 -11.19 22.01 30.20
N ASN A 133 -11.08 20.73 30.56
CA ASN A 133 -10.82 19.58 29.65
C ASN A 133 -9.50 19.70 28.85
N ASN A 134 -8.48 20.30 29.47
CA ASN A 134 -7.14 20.47 28.93
C ASN A 134 -6.15 19.50 29.64
N PHE A 135 -4.85 19.76 29.57
CA PHE A 135 -3.78 18.97 30.17
C PHE A 135 -2.99 19.75 31.24
N ILE A 136 -3.62 20.76 31.84
CA ILE A 136 -2.94 21.71 32.73
C ILE A 136 -2.57 21.03 34.05
N THR A 137 -1.29 21.05 34.43
CA THR A 137 -0.78 20.48 35.68
C THR A 137 -0.67 21.48 36.83
N THR A 138 -0.59 22.77 36.52
CA THR A 138 -0.40 23.88 37.48
C THR A 138 -1.23 25.09 37.05
N LEU A 139 -1.80 25.82 38.01
CA LEU A 139 -2.63 27.00 37.73
C LEU A 139 -2.35 28.10 38.76
N ASN A 140 -1.52 29.07 38.37
CA ASN A 140 -1.27 30.27 39.16
C ASN A 140 -2.39 31.30 38.92
N LEU A 141 -2.99 31.80 40.01
CA LEU A 141 -4.09 32.76 39.97
C LEU A 141 -3.80 34.03 40.77
N ASP A 142 -2.62 34.17 41.41
CA ASP A 142 -2.36 35.17 42.46
C ASP A 142 -2.56 36.64 42.04
N ALA A 143 -2.40 36.94 40.74
CA ALA A 143 -2.63 38.25 40.15
C ALA A 143 -4.12 38.52 39.79
N LEU A 144 -4.94 37.48 39.69
CA LEU A 144 -6.32 37.51 39.18
C LEU A 144 -7.34 37.79 40.29
N GLN A 145 -7.09 38.84 41.08
CA GLN A 145 -7.87 39.16 42.29
C GLN A 145 -9.34 39.57 41.99
N ASN A 146 -9.64 39.89 40.73
CA ASN A 146 -10.97 40.23 40.24
C ASN A 146 -11.80 39.01 39.80
N LEU A 147 -11.25 37.79 39.84
CA LEU A 147 -11.91 36.58 39.34
C LEU A 147 -13.19 36.26 40.14
N ILE A 148 -14.32 36.14 39.43
CA ILE A 148 -15.66 35.86 39.95
C ILE A 148 -16.06 34.41 39.66
N THR A 149 -15.62 33.87 38.52
CA THR A 149 -15.94 32.53 38.01
C THR A 149 -14.68 31.80 37.55
N LEU A 150 -14.49 30.57 38.03
CA LEU A 150 -13.44 29.65 37.59
C LEU A 150 -14.02 28.27 37.26
N ASP A 151 -13.84 27.80 36.02
CA ASP A 151 -13.94 26.38 35.67
C ASP A 151 -12.59 25.86 35.21
N CYS A 152 -11.96 25.05 36.04
CA CYS A 152 -10.70 24.34 35.77
C CYS A 152 -10.88 22.82 35.75
N SER A 153 -12.11 22.32 35.63
CA SER A 153 -12.43 20.89 35.65
C SER A 153 -11.76 20.07 34.54
N PHE A 154 -11.62 18.76 34.78
CA PHE A 154 -11.05 17.80 33.82
C PHE A 154 -9.65 18.19 33.32
N ASN A 155 -8.77 18.58 34.25
CA ASN A 155 -7.35 18.86 34.05
C ASN A 155 -6.49 17.89 34.92
N GLN A 156 -5.21 18.22 35.15
CA GLN A 156 -4.26 17.40 35.92
C GLN A 156 -3.61 18.19 37.07
N LEU A 157 -4.35 19.15 37.65
CA LEU A 157 -3.86 20.13 38.64
C LEU A 157 -3.42 19.49 39.96
N THR A 158 -2.11 19.50 40.26
CA THR A 158 -1.54 18.88 41.48
C THR A 158 -1.89 19.63 42.77
N SER A 159 -2.26 20.91 42.67
CA SER A 159 -2.84 21.72 43.73
C SER A 159 -3.65 22.88 43.14
N LEU A 160 -4.53 23.49 43.94
CA LEU A 160 -5.22 24.73 43.62
C LEU A 160 -5.28 25.62 44.88
N ASP A 161 -4.79 26.85 44.75
CA ASP A 161 -4.79 27.87 45.81
C ASP A 161 -5.78 28.96 45.43
N LEU A 162 -6.72 29.26 46.34
CA LEU A 162 -7.78 30.25 46.13
C LEU A 162 -7.71 31.37 47.19
N SER A 163 -6.58 31.51 47.88
CA SER A 163 -6.39 32.48 48.97
C SER A 163 -6.30 33.94 48.51
N HIS A 164 -6.09 34.19 47.20
CA HIS A 164 -5.91 35.51 46.61
C HIS A 164 -7.08 35.99 45.74
N GLN A 165 -8.20 35.26 45.70
CA GLN A 165 -9.36 35.53 44.83
C GLN A 165 -10.60 35.89 45.67
N PRO A 166 -10.62 37.05 46.37
CA PRO A 166 -11.65 37.40 47.35
C PRO A 166 -13.04 37.67 46.75
N ASN A 167 -13.17 37.64 45.42
CA ASN A 167 -14.41 37.87 44.67
C ASN A 167 -14.99 36.60 44.04
N LEU A 168 -14.32 35.44 44.20
CA LEU A 168 -14.72 34.18 43.58
C LEU A 168 -16.06 33.70 44.18
N THR A 169 -17.03 33.42 43.31
CA THR A 169 -18.39 32.97 43.71
C THR A 169 -18.88 31.74 42.96
N ASN A 170 -18.34 31.46 41.77
CA ASN A 170 -18.62 30.24 41.01
C ASN A 170 -17.30 29.47 40.80
N LEU A 171 -17.25 28.22 41.22
CA LEU A 171 -16.07 27.36 41.13
C LEU A 171 -16.46 25.97 40.66
N THR A 172 -15.77 25.47 39.63
CA THR A 172 -15.89 24.10 39.13
C THR A 172 -14.48 23.53 38.91
N CYS A 173 -14.13 22.50 39.68
CA CYS A 173 -12.77 21.91 39.70
C CYS A 173 -12.77 20.38 39.62
N VAL A 174 -13.93 19.78 39.39
CA VAL A 174 -14.14 18.31 39.36
C VAL A 174 -13.28 17.60 38.31
N GLY A 175 -13.05 16.31 38.49
CA GLY A 175 -12.31 15.48 37.51
C GLY A 175 -10.83 15.83 37.33
N ASN A 176 -10.26 16.72 38.15
CA ASN A 176 -8.81 16.98 38.18
C ASN A 176 -8.06 15.76 38.72
N ALA A 177 -7.37 15.03 37.83
CA ALA A 177 -6.72 13.76 38.16
C ALA A 177 -5.47 13.49 37.32
N ARG A 178 -4.38 13.09 37.99
CA ARG A 178 -3.12 12.64 37.38
C ARG A 178 -2.84 11.20 37.84
N ALA A 179 -2.39 10.33 36.93
CA ALA A 179 -2.04 8.94 37.25
C ALA A 179 -0.61 8.87 37.81
N LEU A 180 -0.44 8.37 39.05
CA LEU A 180 0.86 8.31 39.72
C LEU A 180 1.37 6.86 39.80
N LYS A 181 2.64 6.64 39.43
CA LYS A 181 3.30 5.33 39.46
C LYS A 181 4.07 5.14 40.77
N VAL A 182 3.62 4.20 41.59
CA VAL A 182 4.30 3.79 42.84
C VAL A 182 5.36 2.73 42.53
N ASP A 183 6.46 2.69 43.29
CA ASP A 183 7.53 1.70 43.12
C ASP A 183 7.35 0.42 43.97
N GLU A 184 8.24 -0.56 43.80
CA GLU A 184 8.21 -1.86 44.50
C GLU A 184 8.27 -1.77 46.04
N SER A 185 8.59 -0.59 46.62
CA SER A 185 8.58 -0.36 48.06
C SER A 185 7.22 0.06 48.62
N ASN A 186 6.20 0.29 47.77
CA ASN A 186 4.90 0.88 48.11
C ASN A 186 5.00 2.33 48.64
N LEU A 187 6.09 3.03 48.33
CA LEU A 187 6.26 4.45 48.63
C LEU A 187 6.05 5.30 47.36
N PHE A 188 5.33 6.41 47.49
CA PHE A 188 5.38 7.50 46.50
C PHE A 188 5.98 8.75 47.14
N ASP A 189 6.96 9.34 46.47
CA ASP A 189 7.63 10.56 46.93
C ASP A 189 6.95 11.77 46.31
N LEU A 190 6.27 12.57 47.13
CA LEU A 190 5.50 13.73 46.67
C LEU A 190 6.37 14.80 46.02
N SER A 191 7.68 14.82 46.28
CA SER A 191 8.61 15.74 45.59
C SER A 191 8.87 15.37 44.11
N THR A 192 8.30 14.25 43.63
CA THR A 192 8.29 13.89 42.20
C THR A 192 7.08 14.45 41.44
N LEU A 193 6.15 15.12 42.12
CA LEU A 193 5.09 15.90 41.48
C LEU A 193 5.61 17.30 41.19
N ASP A 194 5.62 17.66 39.91
CA ASP A 194 5.98 19.00 39.44
C ASP A 194 5.11 20.06 40.15
N ASP A 195 5.78 21.07 40.72
CA ASP A 195 5.23 22.20 41.48
C ASP A 195 4.22 21.84 42.60
N PHE A 196 4.30 20.63 43.16
CA PHE A 196 3.49 20.25 44.31
C PHE A 196 3.98 20.93 45.60
N ASP A 197 3.17 21.87 46.11
CA ASP A 197 3.37 22.50 47.41
C ASP A 197 2.45 21.89 48.47
N ILE A 198 3.03 21.12 49.39
CA ILE A 198 2.33 20.51 50.51
C ILE A 198 1.66 21.55 51.43
N ALA A 199 2.17 22.79 51.51
CA ALA A 199 1.57 23.85 52.33
C ALA A 199 0.22 24.33 51.78
N LYS A 200 -0.06 24.12 50.48
CA LYS A 200 -1.35 24.45 49.82
C LYS A 200 -2.39 23.32 49.96
N THR A 201 -2.09 22.25 50.71
CA THR A 201 -2.97 21.09 50.94
C THR A 201 -3.39 20.98 52.40
N THR A 202 -4.69 20.77 52.66
CA THR A 202 -5.26 20.84 54.02
C THR A 202 -5.83 19.55 54.61
N SER A 203 -5.97 18.48 53.83
CA SER A 203 -6.38 17.16 54.37
C SER A 203 -5.95 16.01 53.46
N TRP A 204 -5.70 14.88 54.12
CA TRP A 204 -5.41 13.56 53.54
C TRP A 204 -6.48 12.61 54.09
N SER A 205 -6.90 11.60 53.33
CA SER A 205 -7.82 10.57 53.86
C SER A 205 -7.17 9.79 55.01
N GLU A 206 -7.97 9.44 56.03
CA GLU A 206 -7.50 9.03 57.37
C GLU A 206 -6.63 7.75 57.43
N GLU A 207 -6.45 7.06 56.30
CA GLU A 207 -5.72 5.80 56.19
C GLU A 207 -4.23 5.96 55.83
N PHE A 208 -3.79 7.15 55.39
CA PHE A 208 -2.43 7.36 54.87
C PHE A 208 -1.45 7.94 55.90
N ILE A 209 -0.29 7.28 56.04
CA ILE A 209 0.83 7.78 56.84
C ILE A 209 1.80 8.52 55.91
N LEU A 210 2.02 9.80 56.23
CA LEU A 210 3.02 10.67 55.61
C LEU A 210 4.27 10.73 56.51
N GLU A 211 5.42 10.27 55.99
CA GLU A 211 6.74 10.45 56.63
C GLU A 211 7.72 11.00 55.58
N ASP A 212 8.46 12.06 55.92
CA ASP A 212 9.49 12.71 55.06
C ASP A 212 9.07 12.90 53.58
N ASN A 213 7.90 13.53 53.35
CA ASN A 213 7.25 13.76 52.04
C ASN A 213 6.90 12.49 51.24
N LYS A 214 6.89 11.31 51.88
CA LYS A 214 6.51 10.05 51.23
C LYS A 214 5.20 9.52 51.80
N ILE A 215 4.30 9.12 50.90
CA ILE A 215 3.09 8.38 51.26
C ILE A 215 3.44 6.89 51.22
N ASN A 216 3.12 6.17 52.29
CA ASN A 216 3.22 4.72 52.37
C ASN A 216 1.86 4.08 52.10
N PHE A 217 1.76 3.30 51.02
CA PHE A 217 0.55 2.57 50.67
C PHE A 217 0.56 1.15 51.28
N PRO A 218 -0.61 0.55 51.58
CA PRO A 218 -0.68 -0.83 52.04
C PRO A 218 0.01 -1.80 51.05
N SER A 219 0.50 -2.94 51.55
CA SER A 219 1.27 -3.88 50.72
C SER A 219 0.41 -4.57 49.65
N PHE A 220 0.59 -4.21 48.39
CA PHE A 220 -0.12 -4.80 47.25
C PHE A 220 0.82 -5.61 46.33
N THR A 221 0.26 -6.40 45.42
CA THR A 221 1.02 -7.31 44.51
C THR A 221 1.03 -6.89 43.04
N ASP A 222 0.25 -5.86 42.69
CA ASP A 222 0.00 -5.43 41.30
C ASP A 222 0.15 -3.90 41.21
N SER A 223 0.34 -3.38 39.99
CA SER A 223 0.68 -1.97 39.76
C SER A 223 -0.41 -1.01 40.25
N LEU A 224 -0.04 -0.17 41.22
CA LEU A 224 -0.92 0.82 41.82
C LEU A 224 -0.89 2.13 41.02
N VAL A 225 -2.06 2.57 40.56
CA VAL A 225 -2.26 3.95 40.10
C VAL A 225 -2.98 4.72 41.21
N VAL A 226 -2.29 5.70 41.75
CA VAL A 226 -2.80 6.62 42.77
C VAL A 226 -3.32 7.87 42.09
N THR A 227 -4.50 8.35 42.51
CA THR A 227 -5.19 9.49 41.90
C THR A 227 -5.77 10.37 42.99
N TYR A 228 -5.60 11.68 42.93
CA TYR A 228 -6.28 12.63 43.82
C TYR A 228 -7.53 13.20 43.13
N GLU A 229 -8.36 13.88 43.91
CA GLU A 229 -9.44 14.75 43.43
C GLU A 229 -9.48 16.01 44.30
N VAL A 230 -9.70 17.17 43.67
CA VAL A 230 -9.83 18.49 44.31
C VAL A 230 -11.27 18.65 44.82
N ASP A 231 -11.50 18.30 46.09
CA ASP A 231 -12.83 18.38 46.72
C ASP A 231 -13.07 19.75 47.37
N THR A 232 -14.13 20.43 46.94
CA THR A 232 -14.53 21.78 47.36
C THR A 232 -15.86 21.80 48.13
N LYS A 233 -16.16 20.76 48.92
CA LYS A 233 -17.32 20.71 49.85
C LYS A 233 -17.42 21.88 50.83
N ASP A 234 -16.35 22.64 51.06
CA ASP A 234 -16.39 23.89 51.82
C ASP A 234 -15.88 25.06 50.96
N THR A 235 -16.80 25.87 50.43
CA THR A 235 -16.47 27.08 49.65
C THR A 235 -15.90 28.22 50.51
N THR A 236 -15.58 27.98 51.78
CA THR A 236 -14.91 28.94 52.68
C THR A 236 -13.46 28.57 53.02
N SER A 237 -12.98 27.39 52.62
CA SER A 237 -11.56 27.02 52.76
C SER A 237 -10.74 27.49 51.55
N THR A 238 -9.67 28.25 51.80
CA THR A 238 -8.79 28.81 50.75
C THR A 238 -7.77 27.82 50.17
N HIS A 239 -7.81 26.55 50.60
CA HIS A 239 -6.83 25.51 50.29
C HIS A 239 -7.53 24.26 49.77
N THR A 240 -6.79 23.44 49.01
CA THR A 240 -7.31 22.21 48.39
C THR A 240 -7.23 21.01 49.35
N THR A 241 -8.26 20.16 49.34
CA THR A 241 -8.21 18.80 49.87
C THR A 241 -7.95 17.82 48.74
N LEU A 242 -6.98 16.90 48.91
CA LEU A 242 -6.61 15.91 47.90
C LEU A 242 -7.13 14.53 48.29
N ASN A 243 -8.23 14.11 47.68
CA ASN A 243 -8.88 12.82 47.99
C ASN A 243 -8.26 11.65 47.21
N PHE A 244 -7.25 11.03 47.80
CA PHE A 244 -6.53 9.90 47.19
C PHE A 244 -7.40 8.65 47.04
N SER A 245 -7.55 8.19 45.80
CA SER A 245 -8.33 7.05 45.34
C SER A 245 -7.42 6.05 44.62
N PHE A 246 -7.62 4.75 44.88
CA PHE A 246 -6.83 3.65 44.29
C PHE A 246 -7.46 3.12 43.01
N LEU A 247 -6.64 2.91 41.96
CA LEU A 247 -7.01 2.11 40.79
C LEU A 247 -6.08 0.90 40.70
N PHE A 248 -6.66 -0.31 40.59
CA PHE A 248 -5.93 -1.58 40.59
C PHE A 248 -5.87 -2.17 39.17
N TYR A 249 -4.68 -2.28 38.58
CA TYR A 249 -4.49 -2.83 37.23
C TYR A 249 -3.65 -4.10 37.24
N LYS A 250 -4.11 -5.12 36.50
CA LYS A 250 -3.64 -6.51 36.63
C LYS A 250 -2.67 -6.97 35.53
N ASN A 251 -2.22 -6.06 34.67
CA ASN A 251 -1.24 -6.28 33.60
C ASN A 251 -0.54 -4.97 33.25
N GLU A 252 0.63 -5.05 32.61
CA GLU A 252 1.26 -3.90 31.95
C GLU A 252 0.43 -3.44 30.74
N CYS A 253 0.45 -2.14 30.46
CA CYS A 253 -0.29 -1.55 29.34
C CYS A 253 0.33 -1.94 27.99
N SER A 254 -0.53 -2.22 26.99
CA SER A 254 -0.13 -2.53 25.62
C SER A 254 -0.82 -1.60 24.62
N ASP A 255 -0.07 -1.10 23.64
CA ASP A 255 -0.50 -0.16 22.60
C ASP A 255 -1.91 -0.44 22.02
N ILE A 256 -2.76 0.58 21.95
CA ILE A 256 -4.19 0.44 21.65
C ILE A 256 -4.52 1.06 20.29
N MET A 257 -4.79 0.22 19.30
CA MET A 257 -5.21 0.65 17.95
C MET A 257 -6.63 1.23 17.98
N VAL A 258 -6.80 2.50 17.62
CA VAL A 258 -8.09 3.21 17.66
C VAL A 258 -8.85 3.00 16.35
N ASP A 259 -9.44 1.81 16.19
CA ASP A 259 -10.26 1.44 15.02
C ASP A 259 -11.67 0.96 15.38
N GLU A 260 -12.47 0.66 14.35
CA GLU A 260 -13.88 0.23 14.45
C GLU A 260 -14.10 -1.10 15.19
N THR A 261 -13.03 -1.84 15.52
CA THR A 261 -13.08 -3.08 16.31
C THR A 261 -12.76 -2.85 17.78
N THR A 262 -11.93 -1.85 18.09
CA THR A 262 -11.53 -1.48 19.46
C THR A 262 -12.50 -0.49 20.10
N PHE A 263 -12.92 0.53 19.33
CA PHE A 263 -13.87 1.56 19.74
C PHE A 263 -14.92 1.71 18.63
N PRO A 264 -16.12 1.10 18.73
CA PRO A 264 -17.09 1.06 17.62
C PRO A 264 -17.71 2.42 17.29
N ASP A 265 -17.83 3.32 18.27
CA ASP A 265 -18.37 4.67 18.08
C ASP A 265 -17.40 5.59 17.31
N LEU A 266 -17.91 6.30 16.30
CA LEU A 266 -17.11 7.19 15.45
C LEU A 266 -16.74 8.50 16.14
N VAL A 267 -17.60 9.04 17.01
CA VAL A 267 -17.37 10.26 17.76
C VAL A 267 -16.33 10.01 18.85
N LEU A 268 -16.44 8.87 19.56
CA LEU A 268 -15.42 8.44 20.54
C LEU A 268 -14.04 8.23 19.89
N ARG A 269 -13.98 7.53 18.74
CA ARG A 269 -12.71 7.38 18.00
C ARG A 269 -12.09 8.71 17.61
N ASN A 270 -12.89 9.63 17.06
CA ASN A 270 -12.37 10.92 16.64
C ASN A 270 -11.90 11.74 17.85
N LEU A 271 -12.63 11.74 18.98
CA LEU A 271 -12.19 12.39 20.22
C LEU A 271 -10.84 11.85 20.71
N LEU A 272 -10.64 10.53 20.71
CA LEU A 272 -9.38 9.89 21.09
C LEU A 272 -8.24 10.23 20.11
N LEU A 273 -8.51 10.16 18.80
CA LEU A 273 -7.54 10.44 17.73
C LEU A 273 -7.18 11.92 17.59
N ASP A 274 -8.09 12.84 17.89
CA ASP A 274 -7.84 14.28 17.77
C ASP A 274 -7.10 14.79 19.01
N LYS A 275 -7.53 14.40 20.23
CA LYS A 275 -7.01 14.93 21.50
C LYS A 275 -5.79 14.19 22.08
N TYR A 276 -5.66 12.87 21.90
CA TYR A 276 -4.67 12.07 22.64
C TYR A 276 -3.63 11.36 21.76
N ASP A 277 -3.99 10.88 20.56
CA ASP A 277 -3.02 10.44 19.54
C ASP A 277 -2.20 11.66 19.09
N LYS A 278 -0.98 11.84 19.59
CA LYS A 278 -0.08 12.95 19.23
C LYS A 278 0.63 12.66 17.92
N ASN A 279 1.02 11.41 17.71
CA ASN A 279 1.90 10.99 16.62
C ASN A 279 1.15 10.81 15.27
N LYS A 280 -0.18 10.69 15.33
CA LYS A 280 -1.17 10.50 14.26
C LYS A 280 -1.05 9.20 13.47
N ASP A 281 -0.62 8.10 14.11
CA ASP A 281 -0.57 6.76 13.50
C ASP A 281 -1.78 5.85 13.82
N GLN A 282 -2.74 6.34 14.60
CA GLN A 282 -3.96 5.63 15.02
C GLN A 282 -3.74 4.52 16.06
N ILE A 283 -2.65 4.58 16.81
CA ILE A 283 -2.34 3.71 17.94
C ILE A 283 -1.99 4.59 19.15
N LEU A 284 -2.80 4.51 20.22
CA LEU A 284 -2.48 5.15 21.49
C LEU A 284 -1.36 4.34 22.17
N ASP A 285 -0.17 4.93 22.26
CA ASP A 285 1.00 4.34 22.89
C ASP A 285 1.02 4.55 24.42
N GLN A 286 2.08 4.08 25.10
CA GLN A 286 2.19 4.21 26.56
C GLN A 286 2.29 5.67 27.06
N GLU A 287 2.85 6.60 26.28
CA GLU A 287 2.87 8.03 26.63
C GLU A 287 1.48 8.64 26.44
N GLU A 288 0.86 8.40 25.28
CA GLU A 288 -0.45 8.95 24.93
C GLU A 288 -1.55 8.42 25.85
N LEU A 289 -1.53 7.13 26.20
CA LEU A 289 -2.44 6.53 27.19
C LEU A 289 -2.24 7.09 28.59
N SER A 290 -1.05 7.59 28.96
CA SER A 290 -0.81 8.19 30.28
C SER A 290 -1.53 9.53 30.47
N LEU A 291 -1.96 10.18 29.38
CA LEU A 291 -2.68 11.45 29.39
C LEU A 291 -4.19 11.27 29.55
N ILE A 292 -4.71 10.05 29.36
CA ILE A 292 -6.15 9.75 29.37
C ILE A 292 -6.62 9.45 30.81
N THR A 293 -6.33 10.38 31.73
CA THR A 293 -6.72 10.29 33.14
C THR A 293 -8.17 10.72 33.37
N CYS A 294 -8.66 11.66 32.57
CA CYS A 294 -10.05 12.07 32.54
C CYS A 294 -10.55 12.21 31.09
N LEU A 295 -11.86 12.01 30.90
CA LEU A 295 -12.53 12.13 29.61
C LEU A 295 -13.90 12.80 29.76
N ASP A 296 -14.02 14.06 29.36
CA ASP A 296 -15.32 14.74 29.28
C ASP A 296 -15.98 14.45 27.92
N ILE A 297 -17.07 13.67 27.95
CA ILE A 297 -17.87 13.31 26.77
C ILE A 297 -19.24 13.98 26.75
N ALA A 298 -19.60 14.80 27.75
CA ALA A 298 -20.96 15.35 27.90
C ALA A 298 -21.43 16.20 26.71
N SER A 299 -20.51 16.83 25.98
CA SER A 299 -20.81 17.62 24.77
C SER A 299 -20.80 16.83 23.45
N TYR A 300 -20.58 15.51 23.47
CA TYR A 300 -20.35 14.67 22.29
C TYR A 300 -21.43 13.60 22.12
N ASP A 301 -22.00 13.45 20.91
CA ASP A 301 -23.08 12.49 20.57
C ASP A 301 -22.59 11.02 20.48
N ILE A 302 -21.93 10.53 21.53
CA ILE A 302 -21.40 9.17 21.69
C ILE A 302 -22.52 8.23 22.15
N LYS A 303 -22.56 7.00 21.61
CA LYS A 303 -23.65 6.01 21.82
C LYS A 303 -23.17 4.60 22.15
N ASP A 304 -21.89 4.33 21.94
CA ASP A 304 -21.24 3.09 22.35
C ASP A 304 -19.94 3.42 23.10
N LEU A 305 -19.85 2.95 24.35
CA LEU A 305 -18.70 3.16 25.24
C LEU A 305 -17.70 1.99 25.16
N THR A 306 -17.95 1.00 24.30
CA THR A 306 -17.04 -0.12 24.05
C THR A 306 -15.66 0.42 23.66
N GLY A 307 -14.65 0.01 24.41
CA GLY A 307 -13.26 0.46 24.31
C GLY A 307 -12.80 1.25 25.54
N LEU A 308 -13.69 1.88 26.31
CA LEU A 308 -13.30 2.58 27.54
C LEU A 308 -12.65 1.65 28.59
N GLN A 309 -12.99 0.36 28.63
CA GLN A 309 -12.31 -0.64 29.46
C GLN A 309 -10.81 -0.84 29.14
N LEU A 310 -10.37 -0.39 27.98
CA LEU A 310 -8.97 -0.51 27.54
C LEU A 310 -8.15 0.72 27.96
N LEU A 311 -8.78 1.83 28.34
CA LEU A 311 -8.12 3.06 28.77
C LEU A 311 -7.64 2.94 30.22
N VAL A 312 -6.58 2.15 30.44
CA VAL A 312 -6.08 1.73 31.78
C VAL A 312 -5.52 2.85 32.68
N ASN A 313 -5.65 4.11 32.32
CA ASN A 313 -5.36 5.25 33.21
C ASN A 313 -6.60 6.10 33.51
N LEU A 314 -7.77 5.77 32.94
CA LEU A 314 -9.01 6.54 33.08
C LEU A 314 -9.51 6.48 34.52
N VAL A 315 -9.42 7.61 35.21
CA VAL A 315 -9.83 7.81 36.61
C VAL A 315 -11.30 8.24 36.68
N SER A 316 -11.72 9.08 35.75
CA SER A 316 -13.06 9.65 35.72
C SER A 316 -13.53 9.98 34.31
N PHE A 317 -14.84 9.99 34.11
CA PHE A 317 -15.44 10.55 32.90
C PHE A 317 -16.76 11.28 33.23
N ASN A 318 -17.11 12.23 32.38
CA ASN A 318 -18.32 13.05 32.49
C ASN A 318 -19.19 12.88 31.26
N TYR A 319 -20.49 12.67 31.45
CA TYR A 319 -21.46 12.51 30.36
C TYR A 319 -22.70 13.36 30.61
N SER A 320 -23.53 13.56 29.58
CA SER A 320 -24.76 14.34 29.76
C SER A 320 -25.92 13.46 30.21
N ASP A 321 -26.79 14.02 31.04
CA ASP A 321 -27.97 13.32 31.57
C ASP A 321 -28.92 12.86 30.44
N GLN A 322 -28.88 13.53 29.28
CA GLN A 322 -29.63 13.16 28.07
C GLN A 322 -29.16 11.85 27.42
N GLN A 323 -27.92 11.40 27.71
CA GLN A 323 -27.34 10.16 27.19
C GLN A 323 -27.49 8.99 28.18
N SER A 324 -27.79 9.27 29.46
CA SER A 324 -27.81 8.30 30.56
C SER A 324 -28.63 7.04 30.30
N SER A 325 -29.67 7.13 29.47
CA SER A 325 -30.59 6.02 29.15
C SER A 325 -30.22 5.21 27.91
N GLU A 326 -29.22 5.63 27.12
CA GLU A 326 -28.77 4.94 25.90
C GLU A 326 -27.39 4.28 26.04
N LEU A 327 -26.60 4.67 27.05
CA LEU A 327 -25.22 4.19 27.26
C LEU A 327 -25.15 2.91 28.11
N ASP A 328 -24.39 1.91 27.66
CA ASP A 328 -24.02 0.74 28.47
C ASP A 328 -22.81 1.07 29.35
N PHE A 329 -23.04 1.26 30.66
CA PHE A 329 -21.98 1.52 31.63
C PHE A 329 -21.36 0.25 32.24
N SER A 330 -21.73 -0.96 31.78
CA SER A 330 -21.11 -2.22 32.22
C SER A 330 -19.74 -2.47 31.58
N VAL A 331 -19.44 -1.80 30.46
CA VAL A 331 -18.13 -1.80 29.80
C VAL A 331 -17.11 -0.86 30.44
N ILE A 332 -17.46 -0.20 31.56
CA ILE A 332 -16.55 0.72 32.26
C ILE A 332 -16.10 0.07 33.58
N PRO A 333 -14.80 0.03 33.90
CA PRO A 333 -14.31 -0.50 35.18
C PRO A 333 -15.00 0.19 36.37
N THR A 334 -15.31 -0.58 37.41
CA THR A 334 -16.09 -0.10 38.57
C THR A 334 -15.38 1.03 39.32
N ASN A 335 -14.05 1.07 39.27
CA ASN A 335 -13.22 2.09 39.91
C ASN A 335 -13.16 3.45 39.17
N VAL A 336 -13.83 3.61 38.02
CA VAL A 336 -13.90 4.90 37.29
C VAL A 336 -15.03 5.78 37.85
N LYS A 337 -14.70 6.95 38.39
CA LYS A 337 -15.67 7.94 38.89
C LYS A 337 -16.53 8.50 37.76
N ARG A 338 -17.80 8.76 38.05
CA ARG A 338 -18.82 9.13 37.07
C ARG A 338 -19.46 10.47 37.43
N TYR A 339 -19.43 11.39 36.48
CA TYR A 339 -20.05 12.71 36.60
C TYR A 339 -21.18 12.83 35.56
N VAL A 340 -22.27 13.50 35.95
CA VAL A 340 -23.38 13.85 35.05
C VAL A 340 -23.59 15.34 35.08
N ASN A 341 -23.34 16.00 33.95
CA ASN A 341 -23.27 17.46 33.85
C ASN A 341 -22.43 18.07 35.00
N ASP A 342 -21.30 17.44 35.33
CA ASP A 342 -20.34 17.83 36.37
C ASP A 342 -20.75 17.54 37.83
N GLU A 343 -21.98 17.07 38.07
CA GLU A 343 -22.40 16.59 39.39
C GLU A 343 -21.96 15.13 39.62
N VAL A 344 -21.46 14.83 40.83
CA VAL A 344 -20.98 13.49 41.23
C VAL A 344 -22.16 12.54 41.46
N ILE A 345 -22.12 11.35 40.87
CA ILE A 345 -23.00 10.24 41.26
C ILE A 345 -22.26 9.34 42.26
N GLU A 346 -22.74 9.28 43.50
CA GLU A 346 -22.31 8.25 44.45
C GLU A 346 -22.78 6.87 43.96
N VAL A 347 -21.81 5.99 43.68
CA VAL A 347 -22.05 4.58 43.34
C VAL A 347 -21.69 3.74 44.56
N ASP A 348 -22.67 3.05 45.14
CA ASP A 348 -22.46 2.14 46.26
C ASP A 348 -21.84 0.82 45.76
N PHE A 349 -20.60 0.55 46.17
CA PHE A 349 -19.82 -0.63 45.75
C PHE A 349 -19.94 -1.82 46.72
N SER A 350 -20.84 -1.77 47.70
CA SER A 350 -20.88 -2.75 48.81
C SER A 350 -21.24 -4.20 48.43
N ASP A 351 -21.81 -4.46 47.25
CA ASP A 351 -22.42 -5.76 46.91
C ASP A 351 -21.70 -6.52 45.77
N SER A 352 -20.42 -6.83 45.96
CA SER A 352 -19.66 -7.72 45.06
C SER A 352 -18.71 -8.70 45.77
N THR A 353 -19.16 -9.32 46.87
CA THR A 353 -18.49 -10.48 47.48
C THR A 353 -19.38 -11.72 47.52
N ASN A 354 -19.24 -12.59 46.52
CA ASN A 354 -19.42 -14.04 46.65
C ASN A 354 -18.89 -14.77 45.41
N ASP A 355 -17.74 -15.44 45.57
CA ASP A 355 -17.31 -16.54 44.71
C ASP A 355 -17.87 -17.84 45.30
N GLU A 356 -18.68 -18.58 44.55
CA GLU A 356 -18.53 -20.04 44.42
C GLU A 356 -19.46 -20.62 43.33
N SER A 357 -19.12 -21.83 42.88
CA SER A 357 -19.83 -22.57 41.82
C SER A 357 -21.11 -23.26 42.28
N ILE A 358 -22.09 -23.48 41.37
CA ILE A 358 -22.75 -24.78 41.06
C ILE A 358 -23.96 -24.62 40.11
N ASP A 359 -24.14 -25.59 39.22
CA ASP A 359 -25.31 -25.86 38.35
C ASP A 359 -25.80 -27.30 38.68
N PRO A 360 -27.10 -27.70 38.60
CA PRO A 360 -28.26 -27.04 37.97
C PRO A 360 -29.59 -27.02 38.78
N LYS A 361 -30.67 -26.57 38.08
CA LYS A 361 -32.10 -27.01 38.15
C LYS A 361 -33.13 -26.37 39.11
N GLU A 362 -34.36 -26.36 38.58
CA GLU A 362 -35.68 -26.53 39.23
C GLU A 362 -36.20 -25.50 40.26
N SER A 363 -36.79 -24.42 39.71
CA SER A 363 -38.25 -24.10 39.80
C SER A 363 -38.97 -23.87 41.15
N THR A 364 -40.07 -23.11 41.06
CA THR A 364 -41.13 -22.87 42.08
C THR A 364 -40.76 -21.90 43.23
N LYS A 365 -41.70 -21.16 43.85
CA LYS A 365 -42.98 -20.51 43.46
C LYS A 365 -43.45 -19.69 44.68
N GLU A 366 -44.49 -18.85 44.53
CA GLU A 366 -45.14 -18.06 45.61
C GLU A 366 -44.20 -16.95 46.16
N GLY A 367 -44.65 -15.84 46.74
CA GLY A 367 -45.98 -15.35 47.13
C GLY A 367 -45.80 -14.44 48.37
N GLU A 368 -46.61 -13.42 48.67
CA GLU A 368 -47.85 -12.92 48.06
C GLU A 368 -48.19 -11.53 48.66
N SER A 369 -48.96 -10.69 47.94
CA SER A 369 -49.78 -9.58 48.51
C SER A 369 -49.03 -8.30 48.99
N THR A 370 -49.66 -7.11 49.14
CA THR A 370 -51.00 -6.66 48.71
C THR A 370 -51.13 -5.13 48.53
N SER A 371 -52.16 -4.73 47.76
CA SER A 371 -52.99 -3.50 47.89
C SER A 371 -52.45 -2.14 47.35
N HIS A 372 -53.28 -1.26 46.74
CA HIS A 372 -54.67 -1.42 46.25
C HIS A 372 -55.10 -0.28 45.27
N THR A 373 -55.79 -0.65 44.17
CA THR A 373 -56.95 0.00 43.48
C THR A 373 -56.90 1.50 43.05
N GLU A 374 -57.69 2.00 42.07
CA GLU A 374 -58.88 1.47 41.36
C GLU A 374 -59.07 2.09 39.94
N SER A 375 -59.49 1.27 38.96
CA SER A 375 -60.56 1.47 37.91
C SER A 375 -60.65 2.74 37.01
N GLU A 376 -61.26 2.77 35.81
CA GLU A 376 -62.18 1.89 35.05
C GLU A 376 -61.74 1.80 33.55
N THR A 377 -61.69 0.63 32.88
CA THR A 377 -62.71 -0.03 31.98
C THR A 377 -63.26 0.82 30.80
N SER A 378 -63.58 0.31 29.58
CA SER A 378 -63.97 -1.07 29.17
C SER A 378 -63.85 -1.36 27.63
N LEU A 379 -63.65 -2.66 27.29
CA LEU A 379 -64.25 -3.51 26.20
C LEU A 379 -64.42 -2.98 24.74
N GLU A 380 -64.35 -3.75 23.63
CA GLU A 380 -64.10 -5.18 23.27
C GLU A 380 -63.55 -5.19 21.77
N SER A 381 -63.32 -6.22 20.93
CA SER A 381 -63.53 -7.70 20.80
C SER A 381 -62.71 -8.22 19.57
N SER A 382 -62.66 -9.51 19.17
CA SER A 382 -62.34 -10.76 19.89
C SER A 382 -62.08 -11.94 18.91
N LYS A 383 -61.41 -13.02 19.37
CA LYS A 383 -61.57 -14.47 19.00
C LYS A 383 -60.96 -15.11 17.71
N ASN A 384 -60.38 -16.31 17.95
CA ASN A 384 -60.32 -17.56 17.12
C ASN A 384 -59.47 -17.57 15.81
N ASP A 385 -58.84 -18.67 15.36
CA ASP A 385 -58.55 -19.99 15.98
C ASP A 385 -57.38 -20.80 15.31
N SER A 386 -56.96 -21.87 15.99
CA SER A 386 -56.30 -23.14 15.57
C SER A 386 -55.49 -23.33 14.24
N ASN A 387 -54.31 -23.97 14.38
CA ASN A 387 -53.69 -25.11 13.64
C ASN A 387 -54.37 -25.62 12.33
N GLN A 388 -53.70 -26.16 11.28
CA GLN A 388 -52.73 -27.28 11.27
C GLN A 388 -52.14 -27.54 9.84
N GLU A 389 -51.42 -28.65 9.63
CA GLU A 389 -50.73 -29.10 8.40
C GLU A 389 -51.69 -29.60 7.28
N ASN A 390 -51.35 -29.49 5.98
CA ASN A 390 -50.72 -30.60 5.21
C ASN A 390 -50.51 -30.38 3.68
N THR A 391 -49.74 -31.31 3.12
CA THR A 391 -49.31 -31.68 1.74
C THR A 391 -50.20 -31.51 0.49
N GLU A 392 -49.54 -31.71 -0.68
CA GLU A 392 -49.98 -32.30 -1.98
C GLU A 392 -50.15 -31.44 -3.27
N GLU A 393 -49.12 -31.52 -4.12
CA GLU A 393 -49.09 -31.80 -5.57
C GLU A 393 -50.42 -31.86 -6.40
N LYS A 394 -50.52 -31.07 -7.49
CA LYS A 394 -50.51 -31.58 -8.90
C LYS A 394 -50.66 -30.53 -10.03
N SER A 395 -50.27 -31.02 -11.21
CA SER A 395 -50.31 -30.51 -12.60
C SER A 395 -51.70 -30.04 -13.12
N ASN A 396 -51.93 -29.51 -14.34
CA ASN A 396 -51.33 -29.79 -15.66
C ASN A 396 -51.92 -28.89 -16.80
N LEU A 397 -51.30 -28.89 -18.02
CA LEU A 397 -51.92 -28.63 -19.37
C LEU A 397 -52.43 -27.18 -19.72
N ASP A 398 -52.57 -26.72 -20.99
CA ASP A 398 -52.32 -27.32 -22.33
C ASP A 398 -52.21 -26.32 -23.53
N ILE A 399 -51.80 -26.81 -24.74
CA ILE A 399 -52.24 -26.44 -26.14
C ILE A 399 -52.07 -24.96 -26.62
N GLU A 400 -51.67 -24.56 -27.85
CA GLU A 400 -51.25 -25.09 -29.20
C GLU A 400 -50.59 -23.89 -29.96
N SER A 401 -50.25 -23.77 -31.27
CA SER A 401 -49.77 -24.55 -32.47
C SER A 401 -49.31 -23.45 -33.51
N ASP A 402 -48.91 -23.59 -34.78
CA ASP A 402 -48.69 -24.60 -35.85
C ASP A 402 -47.60 -23.99 -36.80
N THR A 403 -47.19 -24.33 -38.05
CA THR A 403 -47.55 -25.27 -39.15
C THR A 403 -46.27 -25.66 -39.92
N ILE A 404 -46.28 -26.79 -40.65
CA ILE A 404 -45.16 -27.34 -41.47
C ILE A 404 -45.68 -27.65 -42.90
N PRO A 405 -44.87 -27.55 -43.98
CA PRO A 405 -44.64 -28.76 -44.78
C PRO A 405 -43.31 -28.84 -45.59
N THR A 406 -42.42 -29.76 -45.19
CA THR A 406 -41.71 -30.73 -46.08
C THR A 406 -40.65 -30.19 -47.11
N LYS A 407 -39.76 -30.99 -47.71
CA LYS A 407 -39.67 -32.46 -47.93
C LYS A 407 -38.24 -33.01 -47.75
N GLU A 408 -38.15 -34.19 -47.11
CA GLU A 408 -37.44 -35.43 -47.52
C GLU A 408 -35.94 -35.41 -47.93
N GLU A 409 -35.14 -36.47 -47.75
CA GLU A 409 -35.03 -37.64 -46.83
C GLU A 409 -33.74 -38.40 -47.30
N THR A 410 -33.02 -39.28 -46.60
CA THR A 410 -33.29 -40.24 -45.49
C THR A 410 -31.99 -40.53 -44.71
N ASN A 411 -32.07 -40.55 -43.37
CA ASN A 411 -31.75 -41.66 -42.42
C ASN A 411 -30.48 -42.55 -42.57
N PRO A 412 -30.02 -43.28 -41.51
CA PRO A 412 -30.23 -43.18 -40.03
C PRO A 412 -28.88 -43.20 -39.21
N THR A 413 -28.73 -43.13 -37.87
CA THR A 413 -29.49 -42.58 -36.72
C THR A 413 -28.58 -42.49 -35.45
N SER A 414 -28.67 -41.37 -34.72
CA SER A 414 -28.75 -41.26 -33.24
C SER A 414 -27.50 -41.34 -32.29
N PRO A 415 -27.59 -40.75 -31.06
CA PRO A 415 -26.40 -40.20 -30.36
C PRO A 415 -26.30 -40.34 -28.80
N ILE A 416 -25.14 -39.89 -28.26
CA ILE A 416 -24.93 -39.14 -26.97
C ILE A 416 -25.14 -39.81 -25.57
N ALA A 417 -23.99 -39.89 -24.85
CA ALA A 417 -23.68 -39.57 -23.43
C ALA A 417 -24.16 -40.38 -22.19
N ASP A 418 -23.13 -40.72 -21.39
CA ASP A 418 -22.95 -40.61 -19.92
C ASP A 418 -23.63 -41.50 -18.86
N THR A 419 -22.86 -41.64 -17.77
CA THR A 419 -23.19 -42.11 -16.39
C THR A 419 -23.60 -43.57 -16.13
N ASN A 420 -22.79 -44.20 -15.28
CA ASN A 420 -23.11 -45.09 -14.14
C ASN A 420 -24.25 -46.13 -14.21
N ASP A 421 -23.80 -47.40 -14.25
CA ASP A 421 -24.18 -48.48 -13.32
C ASP A 421 -25.53 -49.22 -13.50
N ALA A 422 -25.63 -50.37 -12.83
CA ALA A 422 -26.77 -51.27 -12.67
C ALA A 422 -27.33 -51.98 -13.93
N SER A 423 -26.86 -53.23 -14.10
CA SER A 423 -27.50 -54.31 -14.86
C SER A 423 -29.03 -54.39 -14.67
N PRO A 424 -29.78 -54.79 -15.71
CA PRO A 424 -30.48 -56.07 -15.56
C PRO A 424 -30.56 -56.93 -16.84
N ASP A 425 -30.76 -58.24 -16.65
CA ASP A 425 -31.64 -59.00 -17.54
C ASP A 425 -32.38 -60.10 -16.74
N GLN A 426 -33.69 -59.86 -16.53
CA GLN A 426 -34.81 -60.78 -16.78
C GLN A 426 -34.83 -62.25 -16.28
N ASN A 427 -35.95 -62.82 -15.79
CA ASN A 427 -37.29 -62.27 -15.46
C ASN A 427 -38.15 -63.34 -14.71
N LEU A 428 -39.41 -62.99 -14.36
CA LEU A 428 -40.62 -63.82 -14.17
C LEU A 428 -40.94 -64.48 -12.79
N VAL A 429 -41.97 -63.92 -12.13
CA VAL A 429 -43.28 -64.57 -11.74
C VAL A 429 -43.28 -65.69 -10.68
N THR A 430 -44.11 -65.71 -9.61
CA THR A 430 -45.05 -64.75 -8.93
C THR A 430 -45.52 -65.34 -7.57
N ILE A 431 -45.78 -64.48 -6.56
CA ILE A 431 -46.90 -64.51 -5.55
C ILE A 431 -47.07 -65.81 -4.70
N ASP A 432 -47.17 -65.84 -3.35
CA ASP A 432 -47.62 -64.86 -2.35
C ASP A 432 -46.98 -65.07 -0.93
N ALA A 433 -47.41 -64.26 0.05
CA ALA A 433 -47.51 -64.53 1.50
C ALA A 433 -46.26 -64.45 2.40
N ASN A 434 -46.04 -63.23 2.92
CA ASN A 434 -45.88 -62.94 4.35
C ASN A 434 -44.81 -63.71 5.16
N THR A 435 -43.54 -63.32 5.00
CA THR A 435 -42.45 -63.62 5.98
C THR A 435 -41.54 -62.40 6.15
N ALA A 436 -40.76 -62.35 7.23
CA ALA A 436 -39.81 -61.26 7.49
C ALA A 436 -38.74 -61.17 6.39
N LYS A 437 -38.33 -59.95 6.00
CA LYS A 437 -37.26 -59.73 5.02
C LYS A 437 -36.02 -60.56 5.41
N PRO A 438 -35.54 -61.48 4.55
CA PRO A 438 -34.42 -62.34 4.92
C PRO A 438 -33.16 -61.50 5.14
N LYS A 439 -32.40 -61.86 6.17
CA LYS A 439 -31.07 -61.32 6.43
C LYS A 439 -30.14 -61.79 5.31
N LYS A 440 -29.95 -60.94 4.29
CA LYS A 440 -29.17 -61.29 3.09
C LYS A 440 -27.79 -61.83 3.47
N THR A 441 -27.38 -62.93 2.83
CA THR A 441 -26.07 -63.54 3.06
C THR A 441 -25.02 -62.84 2.21
N THR A 442 -24.04 -62.22 2.86
CA THR A 442 -22.82 -61.74 2.21
C THR A 442 -21.88 -62.92 1.96
N HIS A 443 -21.49 -63.14 0.71
CA HIS A 443 -20.51 -64.16 0.30
C HIS A 443 -19.20 -63.49 -0.15
N ASN A 444 -18.07 -64.15 0.04
CA ASN A 444 -16.73 -63.63 -0.26
C ASN A 444 -16.27 -63.95 -1.70
N ILE A 445 -15.39 -63.11 -2.23
CA ILE A 445 -14.69 -63.31 -3.51
C ILE A 445 -13.19 -63.42 -3.24
N THR A 446 -12.65 -64.63 -3.44
CA THR A 446 -11.22 -64.92 -3.30
C THR A 446 -10.51 -64.86 -4.65
N TYR A 447 -9.60 -63.89 -4.83
CA TYR A 447 -8.86 -63.67 -6.07
C TYR A 447 -7.50 -64.37 -6.07
N GLN A 448 -7.38 -65.48 -6.80
CA GLN A 448 -6.12 -66.19 -7.03
C GLN A 448 -5.38 -65.54 -8.21
N LEU A 449 -4.60 -64.52 -7.87
CA LEU A 449 -3.99 -63.57 -8.82
C LEU A 449 -2.73 -64.07 -9.57
N ASP A 450 -2.15 -65.22 -9.18
CA ASP A 450 -0.88 -65.74 -9.73
C ASP A 450 0.22 -64.66 -9.82
N GLY A 451 0.47 -63.94 -8.71
CA GLY A 451 1.47 -62.87 -8.64
C GLY A 451 1.12 -61.58 -9.39
N GLY A 452 -0.10 -61.44 -9.91
CA GLY A 452 -0.70 -60.16 -10.28
C GLY A 452 -1.25 -59.40 -9.07
N SER A 453 -1.82 -58.21 -9.33
CA SER A 453 -2.49 -57.36 -8.35
C SER A 453 -3.82 -56.85 -8.92
N ASN A 454 -4.88 -56.92 -8.12
CA ASN A 454 -6.17 -56.25 -8.39
C ASN A 454 -6.05 -54.72 -8.24
N PRO A 455 -6.98 -53.94 -8.82
CA PRO A 455 -7.14 -52.52 -8.47
C PRO A 455 -7.66 -52.37 -7.03
N ALA A 456 -7.51 -51.18 -6.44
CA ALA A 456 -7.75 -50.94 -5.01
C ALA A 456 -9.23 -50.98 -4.59
N ASP A 457 -10.14 -50.86 -5.56
CA ASP A 457 -11.60 -50.90 -5.46
C ASP A 457 -12.19 -52.30 -5.78
N ALA A 458 -11.34 -53.32 -5.93
CA ALA A 458 -11.76 -54.68 -6.25
C ALA A 458 -12.76 -55.25 -5.22
N VAL A 459 -13.99 -55.47 -5.66
CA VAL A 459 -15.09 -56.00 -4.86
C VAL A 459 -14.71 -57.34 -4.21
N LEU A 460 -14.63 -57.38 -2.88
CA LEU A 460 -14.25 -58.58 -2.11
C LEU A 460 -15.44 -59.41 -1.63
N THR A 461 -16.67 -58.89 -1.71
CA THR A 461 -17.89 -59.58 -1.26
C THR A 461 -19.09 -59.23 -2.14
N PHE A 462 -20.09 -60.08 -2.18
CA PHE A 462 -21.33 -59.89 -2.94
C PHE A 462 -22.56 -60.40 -2.18
N GLN A 463 -23.75 -60.00 -2.60
CA GLN A 463 -25.03 -60.51 -2.09
C GLN A 463 -25.61 -61.52 -3.07
N GLU A 464 -26.35 -62.50 -2.57
CA GLU A 464 -26.95 -63.58 -3.38
C GLU A 464 -27.83 -63.08 -4.53
N ASP A 465 -28.45 -61.91 -4.41
CA ASP A 465 -29.28 -61.30 -5.45
C ASP A 465 -28.53 -60.36 -6.42
N THR A 466 -27.21 -60.17 -6.25
CA THR A 466 -26.38 -59.27 -7.07
C THR A 466 -25.51 -60.00 -8.08
N THR A 467 -25.45 -59.47 -9.32
CA THR A 467 -24.44 -59.86 -10.32
C THR A 467 -23.22 -58.95 -10.18
N VAL A 468 -22.03 -59.51 -9.98
CA VAL A 468 -20.78 -58.75 -9.78
C VAL A 468 -19.81 -58.98 -10.93
N THR A 469 -19.53 -57.92 -11.69
CA THR A 469 -18.44 -57.90 -12.69
C THR A 469 -17.10 -57.97 -11.99
N LEU A 470 -16.23 -58.90 -12.42
CA LEU A 470 -14.92 -59.07 -11.80
C LEU A 470 -13.93 -58.01 -12.34
N PRO A 471 -13.11 -57.37 -11.48
CA PRO A 471 -12.18 -56.33 -11.87
C PRO A 471 -11.09 -56.86 -12.81
N ILE A 472 -10.47 -56.01 -13.63
CA ILE A 472 -9.33 -56.40 -14.46
C ILE A 472 -8.04 -56.24 -13.64
N PRO A 473 -7.34 -57.33 -13.26
CA PRO A 473 -6.07 -57.24 -12.56
C PRO A 473 -4.93 -56.86 -13.49
N VAL A 474 -3.79 -56.48 -12.91
CA VAL A 474 -2.54 -56.21 -13.63
C VAL A 474 -1.39 -57.09 -13.14
N LYS A 475 -0.52 -57.54 -14.06
CA LYS A 475 0.67 -58.34 -13.78
C LYS A 475 1.79 -57.95 -14.74
N LYS A 476 2.87 -57.41 -14.18
CA LYS A 476 4.02 -56.89 -14.94
C LYS A 476 4.63 -57.95 -15.85
N GLY A 477 4.70 -57.68 -17.15
CA GLY A 477 5.18 -58.61 -18.17
C GLY A 477 4.11 -59.52 -18.80
N TYR A 478 2.84 -59.42 -18.40
CA TYR A 478 1.75 -60.30 -18.87
C TYR A 478 0.52 -59.49 -19.30
N VAL A 479 -0.25 -60.03 -20.25
CA VAL A 479 -1.64 -59.61 -20.48
C VAL A 479 -2.59 -60.51 -19.70
N PHE A 480 -3.70 -59.93 -19.27
CA PHE A 480 -4.78 -60.65 -18.63
C PHE A 480 -5.67 -61.31 -19.68
N ASP A 481 -5.82 -62.63 -19.60
CA ASP A 481 -6.62 -63.43 -20.56
C ASP A 481 -8.05 -63.67 -20.06
N GLY A 482 -8.34 -63.36 -18.79
CA GLY A 482 -9.64 -63.56 -18.15
C GLY A 482 -9.57 -64.25 -16.78
N TRP A 483 -10.69 -64.18 -16.05
CA TRP A 483 -10.92 -64.94 -14.81
C TRP A 483 -11.54 -66.30 -15.12
N TYR A 484 -11.25 -67.30 -14.28
CA TYR A 484 -11.73 -68.67 -14.41
C TYR A 484 -12.18 -69.21 -13.04
N LYS A 485 -13.18 -70.11 -13.01
CA LYS A 485 -13.64 -70.78 -11.78
C LYS A 485 -12.68 -71.87 -11.28
N ASP A 486 -11.73 -72.29 -12.11
CA ASP A 486 -10.82 -73.40 -11.84
C ASP A 486 -9.36 -73.05 -12.15
N ASN A 487 -8.44 -73.64 -11.38
CA ASN A 487 -6.99 -73.43 -11.53
C ASN A 487 -6.39 -74.05 -12.82
N ASN A 488 -7.16 -74.84 -13.57
CA ASN A 488 -6.76 -75.35 -14.89
C ASN A 488 -7.19 -74.42 -16.04
N TYR A 489 -7.87 -73.31 -15.73
CA TYR A 489 -8.37 -72.32 -16.68
C TYR A 489 -9.29 -72.92 -17.77
N SER A 490 -10.19 -73.81 -17.38
CA SER A 490 -11.14 -74.51 -18.26
C SER A 490 -12.54 -73.90 -18.25
N LEU A 491 -12.95 -73.23 -17.18
CA LEU A 491 -14.27 -72.63 -16.96
C LEU A 491 -14.14 -71.09 -16.83
N PRO A 492 -14.15 -70.31 -17.93
CA PRO A 492 -14.04 -68.86 -17.88
C PRO A 492 -15.25 -68.21 -17.19
N LEU A 493 -15.02 -67.09 -16.50
CA LEU A 493 -16.03 -66.36 -15.75
C LEU A 493 -15.74 -64.85 -15.77
N SER A 494 -16.49 -64.05 -16.53
CA SER A 494 -16.32 -62.58 -16.54
C SER A 494 -17.04 -61.87 -15.39
N SER A 495 -18.06 -62.48 -14.81
CA SER A 495 -18.86 -61.97 -13.70
C SER A 495 -19.41 -63.10 -12.83
N ILE A 496 -19.63 -62.84 -11.55
CA ILE A 496 -20.42 -63.71 -10.67
C ILE A 496 -21.90 -63.42 -10.95
N PRO A 497 -22.71 -64.40 -11.37
CA PRO A 497 -24.14 -64.20 -11.61
C PRO A 497 -24.93 -64.13 -10.30
N SER A 498 -25.96 -63.28 -10.27
CA SER A 498 -27.04 -63.34 -9.29
C SER A 498 -27.61 -64.76 -9.18
N GLY A 499 -28.01 -65.17 -7.97
CA GLY A 499 -28.35 -66.55 -7.61
C GLY A 499 -27.15 -67.40 -7.17
N THR A 500 -25.95 -66.82 -7.04
CA THR A 500 -24.80 -67.52 -6.44
C THR A 500 -24.90 -67.47 -4.91
N THR A 501 -25.01 -68.64 -4.25
CA THR A 501 -25.25 -68.78 -2.79
C THR A 501 -24.05 -69.34 -2.01
N THR A 502 -22.84 -69.13 -2.51
CA THR A 502 -21.58 -69.60 -1.89
C THR A 502 -20.44 -68.65 -2.23
N ASP A 503 -19.48 -68.49 -1.30
CA ASP A 503 -18.14 -67.93 -1.57
C ASP A 503 -17.55 -68.46 -2.90
N ILE A 504 -16.99 -67.55 -3.70
CA ILE A 504 -16.36 -67.88 -4.98
C ILE A 504 -14.86 -67.65 -4.91
N THR A 505 -14.09 -68.58 -5.47
CA THR A 505 -12.68 -68.38 -5.82
C THR A 505 -12.54 -68.23 -7.33
N VAL A 506 -11.78 -67.24 -7.79
CA VAL A 506 -11.48 -67.01 -9.21
C VAL A 506 -9.98 -66.95 -9.46
N TYR A 507 -9.55 -67.57 -10.56
CA TYR A 507 -8.15 -67.72 -10.96
C TYR A 507 -7.83 -66.82 -12.15
N ALA A 508 -6.81 -65.96 -12.01
CA ALA A 508 -6.40 -65.03 -13.06
C ALA A 508 -5.53 -65.76 -14.10
N LYS A 509 -5.96 -65.78 -15.36
CA LYS A 509 -5.16 -66.32 -16.46
C LYS A 509 -4.30 -65.24 -17.09
N TRP A 510 -3.05 -65.58 -17.37
CA TRP A 510 -2.03 -64.63 -17.83
C TRP A 510 -1.24 -65.17 -19.02
N THR A 511 -1.30 -64.51 -20.17
CA THR A 511 -0.36 -64.76 -21.27
C THR A 511 0.89 -63.90 -21.08
N GLN A 512 2.05 -64.56 -20.99
CA GLN A 512 3.34 -63.88 -20.87
C GLN A 512 3.71 -63.17 -22.17
N LEU A 513 4.02 -61.87 -22.09
CA LEU A 513 4.43 -61.11 -23.26
C LEU A 513 5.91 -61.33 -23.58
N SER A 514 6.18 -61.77 -24.80
CA SER A 514 7.52 -61.89 -25.35
C SER A 514 7.58 -61.30 -26.76
N VAL A 515 8.43 -60.29 -26.96
CA VAL A 515 8.71 -59.74 -28.30
C VAL A 515 9.81 -60.59 -28.93
N ASN A 516 9.40 -61.73 -29.49
CA ASN A 516 10.30 -62.77 -29.99
C ASN A 516 11.09 -62.36 -31.25
N GLU A 517 10.52 -61.48 -32.08
CA GLU A 517 11.19 -60.95 -33.27
C GLU A 517 12.07 -59.73 -32.96
N THR A 518 13.20 -59.61 -33.68
CA THR A 518 14.11 -58.46 -33.58
C THR A 518 14.16 -57.71 -34.92
N THR A 519 13.62 -56.49 -34.97
CA THR A 519 13.69 -55.64 -36.17
C THR A 519 15.12 -55.25 -36.56
N THR A 520 15.32 -54.87 -37.81
CA THR A 520 16.61 -54.40 -38.33
C THR A 520 16.51 -52.99 -38.90
N ILE A 521 17.59 -52.20 -38.82
CA ILE A 521 17.60 -50.86 -39.42
C ILE A 521 17.73 -50.99 -40.94
N LYS A 522 16.60 -50.94 -41.66
CA LYS A 522 16.52 -51.01 -43.13
C LYS A 522 17.26 -49.84 -43.79
N LYS A 523 17.10 -48.61 -43.30
CA LYS A 523 17.74 -47.41 -43.89
C LYS A 523 18.10 -46.36 -42.83
N LEU A 524 19.29 -45.77 -42.96
CA LEU A 524 19.69 -44.53 -42.29
C LEU A 524 19.91 -43.45 -43.35
N THR A 525 19.24 -42.31 -43.22
CA THR A 525 19.35 -41.20 -44.19
C THR A 525 19.66 -39.90 -43.46
N ALA A 526 20.83 -39.31 -43.71
CA ALA A 526 21.19 -37.97 -43.23
C ALA A 526 20.45 -36.89 -44.05
N SER A 527 19.14 -36.76 -43.80
CA SER A 527 18.12 -36.00 -44.55
C SER A 527 18.18 -34.47 -44.34
N GLY A 528 19.39 -33.92 -44.20
CA GLY A 528 19.64 -32.48 -44.08
C GLY A 528 20.56 -32.11 -42.91
N LYS A 529 20.81 -30.80 -42.76
CA LYS A 529 21.69 -30.23 -41.73
C LYS A 529 21.20 -30.63 -40.31
N GLY A 530 21.88 -31.58 -39.67
CA GLY A 530 21.52 -32.03 -38.31
C GLY A 530 20.28 -32.94 -38.21
N LYS A 531 19.85 -33.57 -39.31
CA LYS A 531 18.71 -34.52 -39.32
C LYS A 531 19.16 -35.94 -39.66
N LEU A 532 18.52 -36.93 -39.02
CA LEU A 532 18.66 -38.35 -39.35
C LEU A 532 17.29 -39.01 -39.41
N THR A 533 16.91 -39.49 -40.59
CA THR A 533 15.75 -40.36 -40.79
C THR A 533 16.18 -41.81 -40.69
N ILE A 534 15.48 -42.57 -39.85
CA ILE A 534 15.74 -43.95 -39.45
C ILE A 534 14.51 -44.76 -39.85
N THR A 535 14.68 -45.76 -40.72
CA THR A 535 13.60 -46.63 -41.19
C THR A 535 13.96 -48.09 -40.92
N TYR A 536 12.99 -48.86 -40.44
CA TYR A 536 13.08 -50.28 -40.08
C TYR A 536 11.80 -51.02 -40.51
N PRO A 537 11.82 -52.35 -40.72
CA PRO A 537 10.60 -53.12 -40.89
C PRO A 537 9.69 -53.02 -39.67
N ALA A 538 8.40 -53.25 -39.87
CA ALA A 538 7.51 -53.57 -38.77
C ALA A 538 7.93 -54.92 -38.13
N ILE A 539 7.56 -55.09 -36.88
CA ILE A 539 7.40 -56.37 -36.18
C ILE A 539 5.89 -56.56 -36.03
N GLU A 540 5.38 -57.79 -36.14
CA GLU A 540 3.96 -58.05 -35.93
C GLU A 540 3.57 -57.99 -34.44
N GLY A 541 2.32 -57.63 -34.14
CA GLY A 541 1.78 -57.55 -32.77
C GLY A 541 2.29 -56.43 -31.85
N VAL A 542 3.51 -55.89 -32.06
CA VAL A 542 4.09 -54.87 -31.15
C VAL A 542 3.28 -53.57 -31.12
N LYS A 543 3.14 -52.97 -29.93
CA LYS A 543 2.43 -51.69 -29.74
C LYS A 543 3.29 -50.49 -30.17
N GLY A 544 4.61 -50.62 -30.21
CA GLY A 544 5.49 -49.60 -30.76
C GLY A 544 6.97 -49.98 -30.74
N TYR A 545 7.81 -48.96 -30.92
CA TYR A 545 9.26 -49.06 -31.04
C TYR A 545 9.95 -48.04 -30.14
N GLU A 546 11.11 -48.40 -29.61
CA GLU A 546 12.09 -47.48 -29.03
C GLU A 546 13.30 -47.37 -29.96
N VAL A 547 13.64 -46.14 -30.35
CA VAL A 547 14.78 -45.79 -31.20
C VAL A 547 15.82 -45.05 -30.34
N LEU A 548 17.02 -45.61 -30.22
CA LEU A 548 18.16 -44.96 -29.56
C LEU A 548 19.17 -44.46 -30.60
N CYS A 549 19.65 -43.23 -30.42
CA CYS A 549 20.64 -42.58 -31.28
C CYS A 549 21.69 -41.88 -30.41
N SER A 550 22.97 -42.27 -30.51
CA SER A 550 24.08 -41.80 -29.63
C SER A 550 25.36 -41.49 -30.40
N THR A 551 26.19 -40.56 -29.93
CA THR A 551 27.54 -40.33 -30.51
C THR A 551 28.59 -41.35 -30.08
N ALA A 552 28.33 -42.12 -29.02
CA ALA A 552 29.19 -43.22 -28.56
C ALA A 552 28.52 -44.59 -28.79
N LYS A 553 29.32 -45.60 -29.19
CA LYS A 553 28.84 -46.97 -29.52
C LYS A 553 28.21 -47.69 -28.31
N ASN A 554 28.61 -47.32 -27.10
CA ASN A 554 28.05 -47.81 -25.83
C ASN A 554 26.77 -47.09 -25.38
N PHE A 555 26.23 -46.18 -26.21
CA PHE A 555 25.03 -45.39 -25.94
C PHE A 555 25.11 -44.41 -24.74
N LYS A 556 26.29 -44.17 -24.15
CA LYS A 556 26.50 -43.28 -22.99
C LYS A 556 26.74 -41.80 -23.31
N SER A 557 26.67 -41.33 -24.56
CA SER A 557 27.07 -39.94 -24.89
C SER A 557 26.26 -39.29 -26.00
N ASN A 558 25.62 -38.15 -25.70
CA ASN A 558 24.66 -37.46 -26.56
C ASN A 558 23.54 -38.40 -27.04
N LEU A 559 23.02 -39.20 -26.11
CA LEU A 559 21.90 -40.11 -26.35
C LEU A 559 20.62 -39.30 -26.61
N ARG A 560 19.89 -39.70 -27.65
CA ARG A 560 18.50 -39.31 -27.90
C ARG A 560 17.67 -40.58 -27.99
N THR A 561 16.65 -40.69 -27.16
CA THR A 561 15.62 -41.74 -27.17
C THR A 561 14.39 -41.22 -27.91
N THR A 562 13.68 -42.08 -28.63
CA THR A 562 12.39 -41.73 -29.24
C THR A 562 11.49 -42.96 -29.29
N THR A 563 10.31 -42.89 -28.68
CA THR A 563 9.29 -43.93 -28.77
C THR A 563 8.22 -43.55 -29.81
N THR A 564 7.73 -44.53 -30.58
CA THR A 564 6.68 -44.30 -31.59
C THR A 564 6.02 -45.61 -32.05
N SER A 565 4.83 -45.54 -32.64
CA SER A 565 4.25 -46.63 -33.44
C SER A 565 4.79 -46.67 -34.89
N LYS A 566 5.47 -45.61 -35.36
CA LYS A 566 5.87 -45.46 -36.77
C LYS A 566 7.16 -46.22 -37.09
N THR A 567 7.19 -46.88 -38.25
CA THR A 567 8.36 -47.58 -38.82
C THR A 567 9.41 -46.67 -39.46
N THR A 568 9.17 -45.35 -39.46
CA THR A 568 10.13 -44.32 -39.89
C THR A 568 10.12 -43.14 -38.92
N VAL A 569 11.28 -42.84 -38.35
CA VAL A 569 11.51 -41.77 -37.36
C VAL A 569 12.52 -40.78 -37.90
N THR A 570 12.28 -39.46 -37.75
CA THR A 570 13.28 -38.43 -38.07
C THR A 570 13.74 -37.72 -36.81
N VAL A 571 14.92 -38.11 -36.32
CA VAL A 571 15.60 -37.44 -35.22
C VAL A 571 16.21 -36.14 -35.74
N LYS A 572 15.90 -35.03 -35.06
CA LYS A 572 16.35 -33.66 -35.40
C LYS A 572 17.48 -33.23 -34.46
N ASN A 573 18.09 -32.08 -34.74
CA ASN A 573 19.07 -31.41 -33.87
C ASN A 573 20.27 -32.30 -33.47
N LEU A 574 20.74 -33.15 -34.39
CA LEU A 574 21.92 -33.99 -34.18
C LEU A 574 23.22 -33.24 -34.46
N ILE A 575 24.27 -33.56 -33.69
CA ILE A 575 25.59 -32.93 -33.79
C ILE A 575 26.21 -33.24 -35.15
N LYS A 576 26.39 -32.19 -35.95
CA LYS A 576 26.86 -32.27 -37.34
C LYS A 576 28.32 -32.70 -37.38
N ASN A 577 28.73 -33.38 -38.46
CA ASN A 577 30.05 -34.02 -38.63
C ASN A 577 30.41 -35.12 -37.62
N LYS A 578 29.61 -35.38 -36.58
CA LYS A 578 29.78 -36.56 -35.72
C LYS A 578 29.17 -37.80 -36.37
N THR A 579 29.75 -38.95 -36.03
CA THR A 579 29.15 -40.27 -36.27
C THR A 579 28.15 -40.55 -35.16
N TYR A 580 26.93 -40.92 -35.52
CA TYR A 580 25.93 -41.45 -34.62
C TYR A 580 25.77 -42.96 -34.81
N TYR A 581 25.56 -43.65 -33.71
CA TYR A 581 25.24 -45.06 -33.58
C TYR A 581 23.75 -45.18 -33.25
N VAL A 582 23.05 -46.09 -33.93
CA VAL A 582 21.60 -46.24 -33.85
C VAL A 582 21.25 -47.70 -33.60
N LYS A 583 20.29 -47.94 -32.71
CA LYS A 583 19.61 -49.24 -32.51
C LYS A 583 18.12 -49.03 -32.22
N VAL A 584 17.30 -50.00 -32.58
CA VAL A 584 15.84 -49.98 -32.45
C VAL A 584 15.36 -51.29 -31.81
N ARG A 585 14.32 -51.25 -30.98
CA ARG A 585 13.60 -52.45 -30.51
C ARG A 585 12.10 -52.24 -30.53
N GLY A 586 11.33 -53.31 -30.70
CA GLY A 586 9.88 -53.29 -30.48
C GLY A 586 9.54 -53.34 -28.99
N TYR A 587 8.31 -52.96 -28.64
CA TYR A 587 7.72 -53.21 -27.33
C TYR A 587 6.23 -53.56 -27.43
N LEU A 588 5.80 -54.44 -26.53
CA LEU A 588 4.41 -54.66 -26.17
C LEU A 588 4.08 -53.81 -24.93
N LEU A 589 2.79 -53.66 -24.63
CA LEU A 589 2.33 -53.12 -23.35
C LEU A 589 1.75 -54.29 -22.55
N ASP A 590 2.17 -54.44 -21.29
CA ASP A 590 1.52 -55.36 -20.35
C ASP A 590 0.21 -54.78 -19.80
N SER A 591 -0.45 -55.59 -18.97
CA SER A 591 -1.72 -55.24 -18.32
C SER A 591 -1.63 -53.99 -17.42
N SER A 592 -0.46 -53.59 -16.90
CA SER A 592 -0.31 -52.30 -16.19
C SER A 592 0.05 -51.13 -17.13
N GLY A 593 0.02 -51.34 -18.45
CA GLY A 593 0.44 -50.35 -19.44
C GLY A 593 1.96 -50.16 -19.54
N GLU A 594 2.76 -51.02 -18.88
CA GLU A 594 4.22 -50.92 -18.88
C GLU A 594 4.86 -51.61 -20.09
N LYS A 595 6.05 -51.14 -20.46
CA LYS A 595 6.66 -51.49 -21.75
C LYS A 595 7.50 -52.77 -21.68
N VAL A 596 6.93 -53.86 -22.18
CA VAL A 596 7.64 -55.14 -22.35
C VAL A 596 8.46 -55.08 -23.64
N TYR A 597 9.77 -54.87 -23.49
CA TYR A 597 10.68 -54.62 -24.60
C TYR A 597 11.32 -55.88 -25.19
N GLY A 598 11.40 -55.94 -26.52
CA GLY A 598 12.19 -56.93 -27.23
C GLY A 598 13.68 -56.63 -27.28
N SER A 599 14.41 -57.54 -27.94
CA SER A 599 15.83 -57.37 -28.26
C SER A 599 16.10 -56.18 -29.18
N TYR A 600 17.29 -55.60 -29.04
CA TYR A 600 17.75 -54.49 -29.87
C TYR A 600 18.33 -54.96 -31.21
N SER A 601 17.94 -54.29 -32.28
CA SER A 601 18.56 -54.39 -33.61
C SER A 601 20.08 -54.20 -33.54
N GLY A 602 20.82 -54.91 -34.40
CA GLY A 602 22.25 -54.66 -34.61
C GLY A 602 22.57 -53.17 -34.88
N VAL A 603 23.60 -52.65 -34.19
CA VAL A 603 23.93 -51.21 -34.17
C VAL A 603 24.47 -50.75 -35.53
N LYS A 604 23.70 -49.92 -36.25
CA LYS A 604 24.19 -49.24 -37.48
C LYS A 604 24.74 -47.84 -37.15
N LYS A 605 25.69 -47.36 -37.95
CA LYS A 605 26.34 -46.04 -37.76
C LYS A 605 26.22 -45.16 -39.00
N ILE A 606 26.12 -43.85 -38.82
CA ILE A 606 26.08 -42.85 -39.90
C ILE A 606 26.73 -41.53 -39.47
N LYS A 607 27.46 -40.87 -40.38
CA LYS A 607 28.01 -39.52 -40.14
C LYS A 607 26.98 -38.48 -40.58
N ILE A 608 26.60 -37.58 -39.66
CA ILE A 608 25.68 -36.48 -39.97
C ILE A 608 26.42 -35.47 -40.85
N LYS A 609 25.86 -35.15 -42.02
CA LYS A 609 26.48 -34.21 -42.98
C LYS A 609 26.73 -32.84 -42.34
N SER A 610 27.84 -32.20 -42.72
CA SER A 610 28.19 -30.84 -42.30
C SER A 610 27.06 -29.84 -42.58
N GLY A 611 26.94 -28.76 -41.81
CA GLY A 611 25.88 -27.79 -42.05
C GLY A 611 25.95 -26.52 -41.23
N VAL A 612 26.00 -25.38 -41.93
CA VAL A 612 26.25 -24.02 -41.42
C VAL A 612 27.72 -23.82 -41.09
N GLU A 613 28.31 -22.90 -41.84
CA GLU A 613 29.58 -22.21 -41.58
C GLU A 613 29.49 -21.44 -40.25
N GLU A 614 30.43 -21.67 -39.33
CA GLU A 614 30.50 -20.88 -38.10
C GLU A 614 31.22 -19.56 -38.33
N VAL A 615 30.58 -18.43 -37.98
CA VAL A 615 31.17 -17.10 -38.14
C VAL A 615 32.08 -16.72 -36.98
N LYS A 616 33.07 -15.86 -37.26
CA LYS A 616 33.88 -15.18 -36.23
C LYS A 616 32.96 -14.31 -35.36
N ALA A 617 33.22 -14.32 -34.05
CA ALA A 617 32.39 -13.62 -33.07
C ALA A 617 32.62 -12.10 -33.05
N THR A 618 31.53 -11.35 -33.09
CA THR A 618 31.43 -9.91 -32.80
C THR A 618 30.49 -9.70 -31.60
N SER A 619 30.54 -8.52 -30.97
CA SER A 619 29.59 -8.10 -29.92
C SER A 619 28.13 -8.02 -30.39
N SER A 620 27.88 -8.11 -31.70
CA SER A 620 26.56 -8.02 -32.35
C SER A 620 26.13 -9.34 -33.04
N SER A 621 26.87 -10.44 -32.86
CA SER A 621 26.61 -11.70 -33.57
C SER A 621 25.32 -12.41 -33.13
N ALA A 622 24.77 -12.07 -31.96
CA ALA A 622 23.45 -12.46 -31.49
C ALA A 622 22.69 -11.23 -30.96
N LYS A 623 21.35 -11.26 -31.09
CA LYS A 623 20.44 -10.27 -30.49
C LYS A 623 19.51 -10.99 -29.52
N ILE A 624 19.45 -10.53 -28.28
CA ILE A 624 18.36 -10.87 -27.35
C ILE A 624 17.07 -10.26 -27.94
N SER A 625 16.04 -11.09 -28.03
CA SER A 625 14.74 -10.76 -28.66
C SER A 625 13.57 -10.77 -27.68
N SER A 626 13.80 -11.24 -26.45
CA SER A 626 12.91 -11.16 -25.30
C SER A 626 13.76 -11.45 -24.05
N CYS A 627 13.61 -10.64 -23.00
CA CYS A 627 14.08 -10.92 -21.65
C CYS A 627 12.90 -10.62 -20.73
N LYS A 628 12.28 -11.67 -20.18
CA LYS A 628 10.99 -11.57 -19.50
C LYS A 628 10.86 -12.54 -18.33
N ILE A 629 10.16 -12.11 -17.29
CA ILE A 629 9.67 -12.98 -16.22
C ILE A 629 8.51 -13.83 -16.78
N THR A 630 8.48 -15.09 -16.37
CA THR A 630 7.56 -16.15 -16.79
C THR A 630 7.32 -17.07 -15.59
N ASN A 631 6.10 -17.58 -15.43
CA ASN A 631 5.71 -18.45 -14.30
C ASN A 631 5.95 -17.82 -12.90
N THR A 632 5.88 -16.49 -12.81
CA THR A 632 6.29 -15.61 -11.68
C THR A 632 7.76 -15.73 -11.21
N ASP A 633 8.32 -16.94 -11.16
CA ASP A 633 9.62 -17.24 -10.56
C ASP A 633 10.82 -17.26 -11.55
N THR A 634 10.60 -17.23 -12.86
CA THR A 634 11.63 -17.62 -13.85
C THR A 634 11.88 -16.53 -14.89
N VAL A 635 13.14 -16.12 -15.05
CA VAL A 635 13.57 -15.23 -16.13
C VAL A 635 13.87 -16.03 -17.41
N THR A 636 12.99 -15.90 -18.40
CA THR A 636 13.15 -16.47 -19.75
C THR A 636 13.80 -15.47 -20.70
N VAL A 637 14.97 -15.85 -21.26
CA VAL A 637 15.71 -15.06 -22.25
C VAL A 637 15.72 -15.78 -23.61
N LYS A 638 15.09 -15.17 -24.63
CA LYS A 638 14.99 -15.71 -26.00
C LYS A 638 15.85 -14.89 -26.95
N ALA A 639 16.73 -15.52 -27.72
CA ALA A 639 17.70 -14.82 -28.56
C ALA A 639 17.93 -15.48 -29.93
N LYS A 640 18.36 -14.65 -30.89
CA LYS A 640 18.55 -15.04 -32.30
C LYS A 640 19.94 -14.63 -32.79
N ALA A 641 20.53 -15.45 -33.67
CA ALA A 641 21.80 -15.19 -34.35
C ALA A 641 21.65 -15.55 -35.84
N SER A 642 22.17 -14.73 -36.74
CA SER A 642 21.98 -14.90 -38.20
C SER A 642 22.71 -16.13 -38.77
N LYS A 643 23.88 -16.44 -38.20
CA LYS A 643 24.63 -17.69 -38.39
C LYS A 643 25.05 -18.24 -37.01
N ILE A 644 25.53 -19.47 -36.96
CA ILE A 644 26.08 -20.03 -35.71
C ILE A 644 27.44 -19.38 -35.44
N VAL A 645 27.68 -18.95 -34.21
CA VAL A 645 28.92 -18.26 -33.82
C VAL A 645 29.98 -19.27 -33.36
N LYS A 646 31.22 -19.08 -33.82
CA LYS A 646 32.36 -19.92 -33.45
C LYS A 646 32.69 -19.78 -31.96
N SER A 647 32.70 -20.91 -31.26
CA SER A 647 32.98 -21.05 -29.81
C SER A 647 33.95 -22.21 -29.62
N SER A 648 34.69 -22.24 -28.52
CA SER A 648 35.54 -23.38 -28.14
C SER A 648 34.75 -24.64 -27.75
N ASP A 649 33.43 -24.53 -27.58
CA ASP A 649 32.53 -25.64 -27.28
C ASP A 649 31.18 -25.52 -28.04
N SER A 650 30.23 -26.37 -27.65
CA SER A 650 28.91 -26.50 -28.28
C SER A 650 27.83 -25.60 -27.67
N TYR A 651 28.16 -24.64 -26.82
CA TYR A 651 27.18 -23.82 -26.10
C TYR A 651 27.26 -22.32 -26.41
N TYR A 652 26.12 -21.65 -26.24
CA TYR A 652 26.05 -20.25 -25.84
C TYR A 652 25.75 -20.19 -24.33
N TYR A 653 26.17 -19.09 -23.70
CA TYR A 653 26.07 -18.87 -22.25
C TYR A 653 25.30 -17.58 -21.98
N LEU A 654 24.38 -17.63 -21.02
CA LEU A 654 23.71 -16.45 -20.48
C LEU A 654 24.45 -15.97 -19.23
N PHE A 655 24.70 -14.68 -19.15
CA PHE A 655 25.17 -14.01 -17.94
C PHE A 655 24.10 -13.01 -17.48
N SER A 656 23.79 -13.04 -16.18
CA SER A 656 23.38 -11.82 -15.48
C SER A 656 24.62 -10.96 -15.25
N VAL A 657 24.44 -9.65 -15.30
CA VAL A 657 25.45 -8.62 -15.09
C VAL A 657 24.79 -7.51 -14.26
N PRO A 658 25.36 -7.11 -13.11
CA PRO A 658 24.82 -6.00 -12.32
C PRO A 658 24.64 -4.74 -13.17
N SER A 659 23.59 -3.96 -12.91
CA SER A 659 23.30 -2.71 -13.64
C SER A 659 24.48 -1.73 -13.62
N THR A 660 25.24 -1.69 -12.52
CA THR A 660 26.48 -0.92 -12.33
C THR A 660 27.69 -1.40 -13.14
N GLN A 661 27.61 -2.57 -13.80
CA GLN A 661 28.72 -3.16 -14.57
C GLN A 661 28.48 -3.14 -16.09
N THR A 662 29.58 -3.14 -16.85
CA THR A 662 29.60 -3.05 -18.32
C THR A 662 30.23 -4.26 -19.00
N ASN A 663 30.58 -5.30 -18.24
CA ASN A 663 31.35 -6.44 -18.72
C ASN A 663 31.19 -7.66 -17.80
N ILE A 664 31.58 -8.86 -18.27
CA ILE A 664 31.43 -10.14 -17.58
C ILE A 664 32.70 -10.62 -16.84
N LYS A 665 33.62 -9.73 -16.46
CA LYS A 665 34.81 -10.12 -15.67
C LYS A 665 34.38 -10.58 -14.28
N LYS A 666 35.02 -11.64 -13.75
CA LYS A 666 34.71 -12.29 -12.45
C LYS A 666 33.33 -12.95 -12.33
N LEU A 667 32.38 -12.71 -13.25
CA LEU A 667 31.06 -13.33 -13.24
C LEU A 667 31.08 -14.78 -13.74
N LYS A 668 30.07 -15.56 -13.36
CA LYS A 668 29.81 -16.93 -13.85
C LYS A 668 28.55 -16.91 -14.75
N PRO A 669 28.43 -17.79 -15.76
CA PRO A 669 27.20 -17.90 -16.54
C PRO A 669 26.10 -18.54 -15.70
N ILE A 670 24.91 -17.93 -15.71
CA ILE A 670 23.72 -18.41 -14.96
C ILE A 670 22.97 -19.52 -15.72
N ALA A 671 23.07 -19.55 -17.06
CA ALA A 671 22.48 -20.59 -17.89
C ALA A 671 23.31 -20.85 -19.15
N LYS A 672 23.05 -21.98 -19.83
CA LYS A 672 23.67 -22.34 -21.12
C LYS A 672 22.66 -23.04 -22.04
N SER A 673 22.88 -22.94 -23.35
CA SER A 673 22.00 -23.54 -24.38
C SER A 673 22.85 -24.07 -25.54
N GLU A 674 22.45 -25.19 -26.17
CA GLU A 674 23.17 -25.73 -27.35
C GLU A 674 23.17 -24.69 -28.49
N LYS A 675 24.31 -24.49 -29.18
CA LYS A 675 24.45 -23.44 -30.21
C LYS A 675 23.46 -23.61 -31.37
N SER A 676 22.60 -22.60 -31.52
CA SER A 676 21.56 -22.52 -32.55
C SER A 676 21.45 -21.09 -33.09
N THR A 677 20.78 -20.90 -34.24
CA THR A 677 20.39 -19.57 -34.74
C THR A 677 19.19 -18.98 -33.98
N SER A 678 18.50 -19.79 -33.17
CA SER A 678 17.53 -19.35 -32.17
C SER A 678 17.71 -20.19 -30.90
N VAL A 679 17.95 -19.54 -29.76
CA VAL A 679 18.12 -20.17 -28.45
C VAL A 679 17.14 -19.60 -27.44
N THR A 680 16.85 -20.37 -26.40
CA THR A 680 16.17 -19.92 -25.19
C THR A 680 16.98 -20.37 -23.98
N PHE A 681 16.99 -19.53 -22.96
CA PHE A 681 17.54 -19.78 -21.64
C PHE A 681 16.43 -19.51 -20.61
N ALA A 682 16.49 -20.22 -19.49
CA ALA A 682 15.73 -19.94 -18.29
C ALA A 682 16.71 -19.91 -17.10
N ALA A 683 16.42 -19.07 -16.12
CA ALA A 683 17.09 -19.02 -14.82
C ALA A 683 16.08 -18.56 -13.76
N PRO A 684 16.20 -18.97 -12.48
CA PRO A 684 15.39 -18.41 -11.40
C PRO A 684 15.55 -16.89 -11.32
N LEU A 685 14.45 -16.19 -11.03
CA LEU A 685 14.42 -14.77 -10.72
C LEU A 685 15.01 -14.50 -9.33
N ASP A 686 14.78 -15.43 -8.38
CA ASP A 686 15.27 -15.38 -6.99
C ASP A 686 14.83 -14.09 -6.27
N ILE A 687 13.54 -13.71 -6.38
CA ILE A 687 13.04 -12.36 -6.04
C ILE A 687 13.29 -11.96 -4.58
N GLU A 688 12.99 -12.84 -3.62
CA GLU A 688 13.33 -12.66 -2.19
C GLU A 688 14.82 -12.95 -1.90
N GLY A 689 15.46 -13.76 -2.76
CA GLY A 689 16.78 -14.33 -2.53
C GLY A 689 17.97 -13.44 -2.90
N SER A 690 19.15 -13.85 -2.43
CA SER A 690 20.40 -13.10 -2.60
C SER A 690 20.94 -13.00 -4.03
N ASN A 691 20.34 -13.72 -4.99
CA ASN A 691 20.67 -13.63 -6.42
C ASN A 691 19.61 -12.88 -7.24
N ASN A 692 18.63 -12.22 -6.59
CA ASN A 692 17.54 -11.46 -7.23
C ASN A 692 17.97 -10.77 -8.53
N LEU A 693 17.41 -11.24 -9.63
CA LEU A 693 17.76 -10.83 -10.98
C LEU A 693 16.94 -9.65 -11.52
N LEU A 694 15.98 -9.12 -10.77
CA LEU A 694 15.01 -8.11 -11.21
C LEU A 694 15.69 -6.88 -11.86
N HIS A 695 16.74 -6.35 -11.22
CA HIS A 695 17.49 -5.17 -11.69
C HIS A 695 18.75 -5.53 -12.51
N SER A 696 18.90 -6.78 -12.95
CA SER A 696 20.06 -7.26 -13.69
C SER A 696 19.97 -6.99 -15.20
N LYS A 697 21.13 -6.76 -15.82
CA LYS A 697 21.31 -6.79 -17.28
C LYS A 697 21.69 -8.19 -17.73
N PHE A 698 21.09 -8.67 -18.81
CA PHE A 698 21.34 -9.99 -19.38
C PHE A 698 22.14 -9.86 -20.67
N VAL A 699 23.12 -10.75 -20.85
CA VAL A 699 23.99 -10.76 -22.04
C VAL A 699 24.39 -12.18 -22.45
N ILE A 700 24.55 -12.40 -23.75
CA ILE A 700 24.96 -13.69 -24.31
C ILE A 700 26.46 -13.69 -24.57
N ALA A 701 27.12 -14.77 -24.19
CA ALA A 701 28.54 -15.00 -24.46
C ALA A 701 28.81 -16.37 -25.09
N ILE A 702 29.97 -16.47 -25.76
CA ILE A 702 30.61 -17.72 -26.17
C ILE A 702 31.84 -17.98 -25.30
N LYS A 703 32.34 -19.21 -25.31
CA LYS A 703 33.63 -19.56 -24.72
C LYS A 703 34.75 -19.43 -25.75
N GLN A 704 35.88 -18.86 -25.36
CA GLN A 704 37.13 -18.86 -26.12
C GLN A 704 38.29 -19.27 -25.21
N LYS A 705 38.84 -20.47 -25.46
CA LYS A 705 39.78 -21.15 -24.57
C LYS A 705 39.18 -21.26 -23.15
N SER A 706 39.77 -20.55 -22.17
CA SER A 706 39.31 -20.48 -20.78
C SER A 706 38.46 -19.25 -20.45
N LYS A 707 38.30 -18.29 -21.37
CA LYS A 707 37.59 -17.02 -21.15
C LYS A 707 36.25 -17.00 -21.88
N TYR A 708 35.39 -16.02 -21.56
CA TYR A 708 34.13 -15.77 -22.27
C TYR A 708 34.21 -14.46 -23.08
N GLN A 709 33.59 -14.43 -24.26
CA GLN A 709 33.42 -13.22 -25.07
C GLN A 709 31.93 -12.92 -25.24
N ILE A 710 31.51 -11.69 -24.93
CA ILE A 710 30.17 -11.16 -25.21
C ILE A 710 29.90 -11.15 -26.72
N ILE A 711 28.70 -11.59 -27.11
CA ILE A 711 28.23 -11.61 -28.51
C ILE A 711 26.86 -10.96 -28.74
N SER A 712 26.28 -10.33 -27.72
CA SER A 712 25.08 -9.49 -27.84
C SER A 712 25.21 -8.17 -27.09
N SER A 713 24.36 -7.20 -27.40
CA SER A 713 24.03 -6.12 -26.47
C SER A 713 23.48 -6.67 -25.15
N PHE A 714 23.54 -5.86 -24.10
CA PHE A 714 22.82 -6.09 -22.84
C PHE A 714 21.31 -5.88 -23.04
N GLN A 715 20.47 -6.58 -22.26
CA GLN A 715 19.04 -6.29 -22.11
C GLN A 715 18.61 -6.48 -20.65
N TYR A 716 17.84 -5.55 -20.09
CA TYR A 716 17.11 -5.76 -18.83
C TYR A 716 15.85 -6.63 -19.03
N ILE A 717 15.24 -7.05 -17.93
CA ILE A 717 13.86 -7.57 -17.91
C ILE A 717 12.89 -6.50 -18.45
N SER A 718 11.89 -6.93 -19.22
CA SER A 718 10.89 -6.08 -19.90
C SER A 718 9.44 -6.30 -19.44
N ASN A 719 9.27 -6.98 -18.30
CA ASN A 719 8.00 -7.12 -17.58
C ASN A 719 8.24 -7.43 -16.08
N PRO A 720 8.79 -6.50 -15.28
CA PRO A 720 8.84 -6.63 -13.82
C PRO A 720 7.47 -6.95 -13.21
N GLU A 721 6.37 -6.47 -13.82
CA GLU A 721 4.99 -6.83 -13.47
C GLU A 721 4.67 -8.34 -13.57
N GLY A 722 5.58 -9.15 -14.12
CA GLY A 722 5.47 -10.60 -14.11
C GLY A 722 5.80 -11.26 -12.76
N ALA A 723 6.28 -10.51 -11.76
CA ALA A 723 6.57 -10.99 -10.40
C ALA A 723 5.69 -10.33 -9.31
N ALA A 724 4.71 -9.52 -9.71
CA ALA A 724 3.87 -8.77 -8.77
C ALA A 724 2.87 -9.65 -8.02
N ASN A 725 2.85 -9.50 -6.69
CA ASN A 725 1.85 -10.09 -5.82
C ASN A 725 0.52 -9.31 -5.89
N TYR A 726 0.56 -7.97 -5.91
CA TYR A 726 -0.64 -7.14 -6.00
C TYR A 726 -1.04 -6.93 -7.47
N THR A 727 -2.28 -7.29 -7.81
CA THR A 727 -2.74 -7.37 -9.22
C THR A 727 -4.02 -6.59 -9.52
N TYR A 728 -4.48 -5.74 -8.58
CA TYR A 728 -5.67 -4.88 -8.72
C TYR A 728 -5.72 -4.10 -10.04
N ALA A 729 -6.92 -3.77 -10.52
CA ALA A 729 -7.04 -2.85 -11.65
C ALA A 729 -6.48 -1.46 -11.29
N PHE A 730 -5.95 -0.71 -12.27
CA PHE A 730 -5.56 0.69 -12.02
C PHE A 730 -6.83 1.52 -11.74
N PRO A 731 -6.89 2.30 -10.64
CA PRO A 731 -8.10 3.04 -10.24
C PRO A 731 -8.68 3.97 -11.32
N THR A 732 -10.00 4.14 -11.30
CA THR A 732 -10.77 4.90 -12.31
C THR A 732 -11.77 5.86 -11.68
N THR A 733 -11.86 7.06 -12.23
CA THR A 733 -12.63 8.19 -11.69
C THR A 733 -13.65 8.74 -12.70
N SER A 734 -14.67 9.47 -12.21
CA SER A 734 -15.69 10.12 -13.05
C SER A 734 -15.22 11.45 -13.65
N THR A 735 -14.39 12.17 -12.90
CA THR A 735 -13.81 13.49 -13.19
C THR A 735 -12.29 13.44 -12.99
N LYS A 736 -11.56 14.20 -13.81
CA LYS A 736 -10.09 14.31 -13.68
C LYS A 736 -9.63 15.32 -12.62
N LYS A 737 -10.57 15.94 -11.90
CA LYS A 737 -10.30 17.04 -10.96
C LYS A 737 -9.45 16.56 -9.78
N GLY A 738 -8.33 17.23 -9.53
CA GLY A 738 -7.36 16.87 -8.51
C GLY A 738 -6.63 18.03 -7.88
N LEU A 739 -6.04 17.81 -6.71
CA LEU A 739 -5.45 18.82 -5.85
C LEU A 739 -4.11 18.30 -5.28
N GLN A 740 -3.15 19.18 -5.01
CA GLN A 740 -2.04 18.83 -4.11
C GLN A 740 -2.58 18.81 -2.67
N GLY A 741 -2.61 17.62 -2.04
CA GLY A 741 -3.45 17.37 -0.86
C GLY A 741 -4.89 16.98 -1.22
N TYR A 742 -5.81 17.00 -0.26
CA TYR A 742 -7.18 16.52 -0.41
C TYR A 742 -8.23 17.47 0.18
N SER A 743 -9.47 17.39 -0.31
CA SER A 743 -10.62 18.08 0.28
C SER A 743 -11.93 17.42 -0.16
N SER A 744 -12.68 16.85 0.79
CA SER A 744 -13.97 16.21 0.54
C SER A 744 -15.00 17.22 -0.02
N SER A 745 -15.03 18.43 0.54
CA SER A 745 -15.96 19.51 0.15
C SER A 745 -15.75 20.07 -1.26
N LEU A 746 -14.61 19.77 -1.90
CA LEU A 746 -14.32 20.06 -3.31
C LEU A 746 -14.54 18.85 -4.23
N GLY A 747 -14.68 17.63 -3.70
CA GLY A 747 -14.84 16.41 -4.48
C GLY A 747 -13.60 16.06 -5.31
N ILE A 748 -12.44 15.99 -4.66
CA ILE A 748 -11.15 15.66 -5.26
C ILE A 748 -11.10 14.17 -5.65
N ASN A 749 -10.65 13.87 -6.87
CA ASN A 749 -10.51 12.50 -7.39
C ASN A 749 -9.08 12.13 -7.83
N HIS A 750 -8.13 13.06 -7.78
CA HIS A 750 -6.71 12.80 -8.06
C HIS A 750 -5.86 13.65 -7.12
N THR A 751 -4.75 13.12 -6.61
CA THR A 751 -3.90 13.85 -5.66
C THR A 751 -2.45 13.37 -5.69
N VAL A 752 -1.51 14.24 -5.35
CA VAL A 752 -0.07 13.94 -5.28
C VAL A 752 0.43 14.02 -3.84
N LEU A 753 1.39 13.16 -3.51
CA LEU A 753 2.21 13.23 -2.30
C LEU A 753 3.67 13.46 -2.70
N ASN A 754 4.34 14.42 -2.07
CA ASN A 754 5.79 14.63 -2.22
C ASN A 754 6.53 13.75 -1.21
N ILE A 755 7.46 12.91 -1.69
CA ILE A 755 8.06 11.81 -0.90
C ILE A 755 9.58 11.95 -0.94
N GLU A 756 10.19 12.35 0.17
CA GLU A 756 11.65 12.44 0.30
C GLU A 756 12.28 11.07 0.58
N VAL A 757 12.94 10.51 -0.43
CA VAL A 757 13.46 9.13 -0.39
C VAL A 757 14.66 8.97 0.57
N ASN A 758 15.29 10.08 0.97
CA ASN A 758 16.29 10.10 2.03
C ASN A 758 15.72 9.83 3.43
N ASP A 759 14.49 10.26 3.73
CA ASP A 759 14.02 10.34 5.13
C ASP A 759 13.33 9.05 5.58
N LEU A 760 12.78 8.30 4.63
CA LEU A 760 12.39 6.90 4.82
C LEU A 760 13.54 6.00 5.32
N ILE A 761 14.82 6.35 5.07
CA ILE A 761 15.98 5.51 5.38
C ILE A 761 16.49 5.79 6.79
N ALA A 762 16.35 4.83 7.70
CA ALA A 762 16.90 4.94 9.06
C ALA A 762 18.42 4.78 9.06
N THR A 763 19.11 5.56 9.89
CA THR A 763 20.54 5.40 10.19
C THR A 763 20.75 4.38 11.31
N LYS A 764 22.00 3.92 11.48
CA LYS A 764 22.36 2.99 12.57
C LYS A 764 22.15 3.59 13.98
N SER A 765 22.06 4.91 14.10
CA SER A 765 21.76 5.62 15.36
C SER A 765 20.26 5.74 15.65
N GLU A 766 19.39 5.57 14.66
CA GLU A 766 17.93 5.54 14.83
C GLU A 766 17.39 4.11 15.04
N TYR A 767 18.14 3.11 14.55
CA TYR A 767 17.86 1.69 14.77
C TYR A 767 17.82 1.36 16.28
N GLY A 768 16.70 0.76 16.71
CA GLY A 768 16.45 0.39 18.11
C GLY A 768 15.45 1.31 18.82
N ASN A 769 15.02 2.41 18.20
CA ASN A 769 13.80 3.10 18.61
C ASN A 769 12.56 2.40 18.01
N HIS A 770 11.42 2.44 18.73
CA HIS A 770 10.18 1.75 18.35
C HIS A 770 9.69 2.12 16.95
N SER A 771 9.94 3.34 16.48
CA SER A 771 9.58 3.89 15.17
C SER A 771 10.39 3.34 13.97
N THR A 772 11.07 2.19 14.08
CA THR A 772 11.88 1.63 12.97
C THR A 772 11.49 0.21 12.57
N ASP A 773 11.47 -0.05 11.25
CA ASP A 773 11.17 -1.35 10.64
C ASP A 773 12.40 -2.00 10.00
N GLU A 774 12.53 -3.32 10.17
CA GLU A 774 13.48 -4.17 9.44
C GLU A 774 12.89 -4.66 8.11
N TYR A 775 13.72 -4.73 7.07
CA TYR A 775 13.31 -5.20 5.74
C TYR A 775 14.41 -6.00 5.05
N GLU A 776 14.15 -7.27 4.75
CA GLU A 776 15.09 -8.14 4.04
C GLU A 776 15.04 -7.93 2.52
N TYR A 777 16.13 -7.43 1.95
CA TYR A 777 16.26 -7.24 0.50
C TYR A 777 17.56 -7.85 -0.03
N LYS A 778 17.42 -8.94 -0.79
CA LYS A 778 18.51 -9.73 -1.40
C LYS A 778 19.43 -10.38 -0.35
N GLY A 779 18.85 -10.91 0.73
CA GLY A 779 19.60 -11.53 1.84
C GLY A 779 20.48 -10.53 2.57
N LYS A 780 19.89 -9.39 2.94
CA LYS A 780 20.45 -8.31 3.73
C LYS A 780 19.31 -7.52 4.38
N THR A 781 19.46 -7.26 5.66
CA THR A 781 18.58 -6.39 6.43
C THR A 781 18.85 -4.93 6.07
N TYR A 782 17.79 -4.20 5.76
CA TYR A 782 17.71 -2.75 5.61
C TYR A 782 16.77 -2.21 6.68
N TYR A 783 16.93 -0.93 7.05
CA TYR A 783 16.16 -0.30 8.12
C TYR A 783 15.47 0.96 7.61
N PHE A 784 14.20 1.10 7.96
CA PHE A 784 13.35 2.22 7.52
C PHE A 784 12.65 2.88 8.70
N ARG A 785 12.36 4.18 8.57
CA ARG A 785 11.54 4.96 9.50
C ARG A 785 10.07 4.58 9.31
N ARG A 786 9.47 3.89 10.28
CA ARG A 786 8.07 3.44 10.21
C ARG A 786 7.12 4.63 10.29
N ASP A 787 7.42 5.60 11.14
CA ASP A 787 6.72 6.89 11.26
C ASP A 787 6.62 7.62 9.91
N VAL A 788 7.75 7.79 9.21
CA VAL A 788 7.78 8.43 7.88
C VAL A 788 7.06 7.58 6.83
N ALA A 789 7.13 6.25 6.92
CA ALA A 789 6.39 5.34 6.04
C ALA A 789 4.87 5.37 6.31
N ASN A 790 4.46 5.50 7.58
CA ASN A 790 3.07 5.63 8.01
C ASN A 790 2.46 6.90 7.42
N GLN A 791 3.12 8.06 7.60
CA GLN A 791 2.64 9.35 7.09
C GLN A 791 2.25 9.28 5.61
N TYR A 792 3.08 8.68 4.75
CA TYR A 792 2.76 8.52 3.33
C TYR A 792 1.72 7.43 3.05
N ALA A 793 1.80 6.27 3.71
CA ALA A 793 0.95 5.12 3.40
C ALA A 793 -0.48 5.26 3.92
N TYR A 794 -0.68 5.81 5.12
CA TYR A 794 -2.00 6.05 5.70
C TYR A 794 -2.70 7.22 5.01
N THR A 795 -1.98 8.31 4.72
CA THR A 795 -2.52 9.40 3.86
C THR A 795 -2.95 8.88 2.48
N ALA A 796 -2.14 8.03 1.85
CA ALA A 796 -2.51 7.42 0.57
C ALA A 796 -3.72 6.47 0.68
N ARG A 797 -3.79 5.63 1.72
CA ARG A 797 -4.94 4.77 2.06
C ARG A 797 -6.22 5.59 2.17
N ASP A 798 -6.21 6.70 2.90
CA ASP A 798 -7.43 7.43 3.20
C ASP A 798 -7.89 8.32 2.05
N TYR A 799 -6.96 8.85 1.25
CA TYR A 799 -7.30 9.50 -0.03
C TYR A 799 -7.86 8.48 -1.04
N GLU A 800 -7.33 7.26 -1.08
CA GLU A 800 -7.83 6.15 -1.92
C GLU A 800 -9.23 5.69 -1.49
N ARG A 801 -9.46 5.49 -0.18
CA ARG A 801 -10.78 5.18 0.41
C ARG A 801 -11.82 6.25 0.11
N ASN A 802 -11.42 7.52 0.09
CA ASN A 802 -12.26 8.65 -0.32
C ASN A 802 -12.39 8.81 -1.86
N GLY A 803 -11.92 7.83 -2.65
CA GLY A 803 -12.15 7.75 -4.09
C GLY A 803 -11.17 8.55 -4.96
N ALA A 804 -10.01 8.96 -4.43
CA ALA A 804 -8.97 9.62 -5.22
C ALA A 804 -7.90 8.64 -5.73
N VAL A 805 -7.36 8.91 -6.92
CA VAL A 805 -6.13 8.25 -7.40
C VAL A 805 -4.93 9.01 -6.86
N VAL A 806 -4.13 8.35 -6.02
CA VAL A 806 -2.93 8.92 -5.42
C VAL A 806 -1.69 8.66 -6.30
N TYR A 807 -0.85 9.68 -6.45
CA TYR A 807 0.44 9.60 -7.15
C TYR A 807 1.58 10.06 -6.22
N GLY A 808 2.60 9.23 -6.03
CA GLY A 808 3.78 9.58 -5.23
C GLY A 808 4.86 10.23 -6.10
N ILE A 809 5.26 11.45 -5.79
CA ILE A 809 6.42 12.13 -6.40
C ILE A 809 7.66 11.76 -5.58
N LEU A 810 8.53 10.93 -6.16
CA LEU A 810 9.76 10.47 -5.51
C LEU A 810 10.87 11.50 -5.70
N LEU A 811 11.20 12.17 -4.59
CA LEU A 811 12.17 13.24 -4.47
C LEU A 811 13.45 12.75 -3.79
N LEU A 812 14.47 13.59 -3.83
CA LEU A 812 15.75 13.39 -3.13
C LEU A 812 16.35 14.78 -2.93
N GLY A 813 16.04 15.41 -1.80
CA GLY A 813 16.63 16.68 -1.38
C GLY A 813 18.07 16.55 -0.88
N TRP A 814 18.63 17.66 -0.39
CA TRP A 814 19.94 17.66 0.26
C TRP A 814 19.83 17.18 1.72
N SER A 815 20.70 16.27 2.13
CA SER A 815 20.76 15.75 3.50
C SER A 815 22.15 15.21 3.82
N SER A 816 22.40 14.83 5.07
CA SER A 816 23.63 14.11 5.47
C SER A 816 23.90 12.84 4.65
N LYS A 817 22.84 12.24 4.09
CA LYS A 817 22.85 11.02 3.25
C LYS A 817 23.33 11.30 1.79
N THR A 818 24.27 12.22 1.60
CA THR A 818 24.83 12.63 0.28
C THR A 818 25.38 11.48 -0.58
N ASN A 819 25.63 10.30 0.00
CA ASN A 819 25.97 9.10 -0.75
C ASN A 819 24.85 8.65 -1.71
N LEU A 820 23.58 8.95 -1.41
CA LEU A 820 22.40 8.75 -2.26
C LEU A 820 22.44 9.60 -3.53
N ILE A 821 23.04 10.79 -3.45
CA ILE A 821 23.15 11.76 -4.56
C ILE A 821 24.22 11.29 -5.57
N ALA A 822 23.92 11.44 -6.87
CA ALA A 822 24.80 11.06 -7.98
C ALA A 822 26.20 11.68 -7.81
N PRO A 823 27.31 10.96 -8.07
CA PRO A 823 28.66 11.43 -7.70
C PRO A 823 29.15 12.75 -8.32
N GLY A 824 28.50 13.26 -9.38
CA GLY A 824 28.79 14.57 -9.95
C GLY A 824 27.98 15.72 -9.32
N ALA A 825 26.92 15.42 -8.59
CA ALA A 825 25.91 16.36 -8.11
C ALA A 825 26.00 16.67 -6.61
N ARG A 826 27.13 16.35 -5.97
CA ARG A 826 27.31 16.45 -4.51
C ARG A 826 27.77 17.84 -4.10
N GLU A 827 26.92 18.79 -4.42
CA GLU A 827 27.07 20.23 -4.25
C GLU A 827 25.75 20.76 -3.70
N TYR A 828 25.81 21.62 -2.70
CA TYR A 828 24.64 22.17 -2.02
C TYR A 828 24.10 23.40 -2.77
N GLY A 829 22.79 23.65 -2.69
CA GLY A 829 22.13 24.82 -3.29
C GLY A 829 21.04 24.52 -4.32
N TYR A 830 20.82 23.24 -4.65
CA TYR A 830 19.77 22.78 -5.57
C TYR A 830 18.62 22.13 -4.80
N ALA A 831 17.39 22.17 -5.35
CA ALA A 831 16.20 21.67 -4.68
C ALA A 831 16.18 20.13 -4.59
N TYR A 832 16.34 19.44 -5.72
CA TYR A 832 16.39 17.97 -5.77
C TYR A 832 17.48 17.45 -6.69
N TYR A 833 17.93 16.22 -6.43
CA TYR A 833 19.15 15.65 -6.98
C TYR A 833 18.91 14.35 -7.75
N ALA A 834 19.72 14.11 -8.78
CA ALA A 834 19.74 12.85 -9.51
C ALA A 834 20.36 11.72 -8.64
N TRP A 835 19.79 10.52 -8.70
CA TRP A 835 20.14 9.42 -7.79
C TRP A 835 21.44 8.68 -8.18
N ASN A 836 22.19 8.22 -7.19
CA ASN A 836 23.41 7.43 -7.34
C ASN A 836 23.13 5.96 -7.70
N THR A 837 22.76 5.74 -8.96
CA THR A 837 22.57 4.41 -9.54
C THR A 837 23.89 3.72 -9.96
N LYS A 838 25.05 4.27 -9.61
CA LYS A 838 26.38 3.80 -10.03
C LYS A 838 27.15 3.04 -8.95
N ASP A 839 27.05 3.45 -7.68
CA ASP A 839 27.58 2.64 -6.57
C ASP A 839 26.68 1.42 -6.33
N LYS A 840 27.28 0.25 -6.07
CA LYS A 840 26.51 -1.00 -5.88
C LYS A 840 25.70 -0.98 -4.58
N LYS A 841 26.29 -0.56 -3.45
CA LYS A 841 25.62 -0.57 -2.15
C LYS A 841 24.49 0.45 -2.13
N VAL A 842 24.76 1.66 -2.63
CA VAL A 842 23.75 2.73 -2.68
C VAL A 842 22.61 2.37 -3.63
N LYS A 843 22.90 1.76 -4.78
CA LYS A 843 21.83 1.27 -5.65
C LYS A 843 20.99 0.17 -4.98
N GLU A 844 21.61 -0.77 -4.28
CA GLU A 844 20.86 -1.82 -3.55
C GLU A 844 20.02 -1.24 -2.40
N GLN A 845 20.46 -0.14 -1.75
CA GLN A 845 19.65 0.63 -0.80
C GLN A 845 18.44 1.29 -1.47
N LEU A 846 18.63 2.03 -2.56
CA LEU A 846 17.55 2.71 -3.28
C LEU A 846 16.54 1.71 -3.88
N GLU A 847 17.02 0.55 -4.34
CA GLU A 847 16.18 -0.58 -4.76
C GLU A 847 15.33 -1.11 -3.59
N ALA A 848 15.91 -1.25 -2.39
CA ALA A 848 15.16 -1.65 -1.19
C ALA A 848 14.12 -0.59 -0.78
N THR A 849 14.49 0.69 -0.63
CA THR A 849 13.59 1.77 -0.16
C THR A 849 12.33 1.88 -1.02
N VAL A 850 12.46 1.84 -2.34
CA VAL A 850 11.32 1.96 -3.26
C VAL A 850 10.46 0.68 -3.31
N THR A 851 11.06 -0.50 -3.08
CA THR A 851 10.30 -1.75 -2.99
C THR A 851 9.50 -1.80 -1.69
N TYR A 852 10.15 -1.51 -0.55
CA TYR A 852 9.54 -1.41 0.78
C TYR A 852 8.34 -0.46 0.79
N LEU A 853 8.50 0.80 0.35
CA LEU A 853 7.40 1.78 0.39
C LEU A 853 6.21 1.33 -0.49
N ALA A 854 6.46 0.75 -1.66
CA ALA A 854 5.41 0.25 -2.54
C ALA A 854 4.67 -0.95 -1.92
N GLU A 855 5.37 -1.85 -1.22
CA GLU A 855 4.77 -2.98 -0.49
C GLU A 855 3.97 -2.49 0.73
N TYR A 856 4.50 -1.51 1.46
CA TYR A 856 3.89 -0.92 2.63
C TYR A 856 2.57 -0.20 2.28
N CYS A 857 2.54 0.60 1.21
CA CYS A 857 1.31 1.25 0.74
C CYS A 857 0.21 0.23 0.36
N CYS A 858 0.56 -0.86 -0.33
CA CYS A 858 -0.39 -1.92 -0.67
C CYS A 858 -0.88 -2.68 0.58
N LYS A 859 0.03 -2.97 1.54
CA LYS A 859 -0.26 -3.64 2.82
C LYS A 859 -1.21 -2.81 3.69
N VAL A 860 -0.98 -1.50 3.80
CA VAL A 860 -1.78 -0.56 4.60
C VAL A 860 -3.14 -0.28 3.96
N SER A 861 -3.21 -0.20 2.62
CA SER A 861 -4.48 -0.07 1.89
C SER A 861 -5.39 -1.30 2.07
N LYS A 862 -4.83 -2.51 2.02
CA LYS A 862 -5.52 -3.83 2.00
C LYS A 862 -6.38 -4.08 0.74
N THR A 863 -7.10 -3.08 0.24
CA THR A 863 -8.08 -3.21 -0.87
C THR A 863 -7.62 -2.59 -2.19
N GLY A 864 -6.59 -1.76 -2.19
CA GLY A 864 -5.99 -1.13 -3.37
C GLY A 864 -4.46 -1.01 -3.27
N PRO A 865 -3.82 -0.31 -4.21
CA PRO A 865 -2.38 -0.01 -4.14
C PRO A 865 -1.99 1.07 -3.11
N GLY A 866 -2.91 1.89 -2.61
CA GLY A 866 -2.61 3.13 -1.90
C GLY A 866 -2.03 4.18 -2.88
N ILE A 867 -0.77 4.00 -3.30
CA ILE A 867 -0.11 4.81 -4.33
C ILE A 867 -0.16 4.07 -5.68
N ALA A 868 -1.10 4.46 -6.53
CA ALA A 868 -1.32 3.83 -7.84
C ALA A 868 -0.28 4.23 -8.89
N GLY A 869 0.29 5.43 -8.78
CA GLY A 869 1.24 5.98 -9.75
C GLY A 869 2.48 6.61 -9.10
N TRP A 870 3.63 6.49 -9.76
CA TRP A 870 4.93 6.91 -9.21
C TRP A 870 5.63 7.86 -10.18
N ILE A 871 5.85 9.10 -9.76
CA ILE A 871 6.49 10.16 -10.54
C ILE A 871 7.96 10.23 -10.10
N VAL A 872 8.90 10.15 -11.05
CA VAL A 872 10.33 10.01 -10.74
C VAL A 872 11.04 11.36 -10.89
N GLY A 873 11.34 12.01 -9.77
CA GLY A 873 11.86 13.39 -9.71
C GLY A 873 10.81 14.45 -10.10
N ASN A 874 11.16 15.72 -9.88
CA ASN A 874 10.38 16.86 -10.37
C ASN A 874 11.04 17.47 -11.63
N GLU A 875 10.22 18.03 -12.55
CA GLU A 875 10.61 18.79 -13.75
C GLU A 875 11.99 18.43 -14.32
N VAL A 876 12.19 17.17 -14.74
CA VAL A 876 13.54 16.61 -14.91
C VAL A 876 14.23 17.04 -16.22
N ASP A 877 13.53 17.79 -17.05
CA ASP A 877 14.09 18.57 -18.14
C ASP A 877 14.73 19.88 -17.65
N ASN A 878 14.27 20.47 -16.55
CA ASN A 878 14.97 21.48 -15.75
C ASN A 878 16.03 20.83 -14.85
N PHE A 879 17.06 20.30 -15.52
CA PHE A 879 18.10 19.45 -14.94
C PHE A 879 19.00 20.14 -13.91
N ASP A 880 18.99 21.46 -13.84
CA ASP A 880 19.85 22.22 -12.92
C ASP A 880 19.15 22.42 -11.58
N THR A 881 17.96 23.04 -11.53
CA THR A 881 17.25 23.31 -10.27
C THR A 881 16.54 22.08 -9.69
N TRP A 882 15.79 21.33 -10.50
CA TRP A 882 14.83 20.33 -10.01
C TRP A 882 15.30 18.88 -10.11
N ASN A 883 16.44 18.61 -10.76
CA ASN A 883 17.04 17.27 -10.73
C ASN A 883 18.56 17.27 -10.94
N TYR A 884 19.30 18.02 -10.11
CA TYR A 884 20.72 18.29 -10.30
C TYR A 884 21.56 17.00 -10.44
N ALA A 885 22.31 16.92 -11.53
CA ALA A 885 23.17 15.77 -11.87
C ALA A 885 24.66 16.12 -12.02
N GLY A 886 25.03 17.40 -11.81
CA GLY A 886 26.38 17.90 -12.10
C GLY A 886 26.77 17.81 -13.57
N THR A 887 25.81 17.81 -14.51
CA THR A 887 26.13 17.84 -15.95
C THR A 887 24.99 18.35 -16.84
N SER A 888 25.25 19.44 -17.54
CA SER A 888 24.44 19.98 -18.66
C SER A 888 24.60 19.22 -19.99
N ASN A 889 25.21 18.03 -19.95
CA ASN A 889 25.35 17.17 -21.12
C ASN A 889 24.18 16.18 -21.18
N ILE A 890 23.18 16.48 -22.02
CA ILE A 890 21.95 15.68 -22.18
C ILE A 890 22.20 14.17 -22.36
N ASP A 891 23.26 13.76 -23.06
CA ASP A 891 23.62 12.35 -23.24
C ASP A 891 24.01 11.64 -21.93
N LYS A 892 24.77 12.31 -21.06
CA LYS A 892 25.08 11.80 -19.72
C LYS A 892 23.87 11.90 -18.80
N TYR A 893 23.21 13.05 -18.79
CA TYR A 893 22.06 13.35 -17.94
C TYR A 893 20.95 12.32 -18.15
N THR A 894 20.47 12.14 -19.38
CA THR A 894 19.36 11.24 -19.68
C THR A 894 19.69 9.77 -19.41
N GLN A 895 20.97 9.35 -19.42
CA GLN A 895 21.35 8.00 -18.98
C GLN A 895 21.36 7.86 -17.45
N ILE A 896 21.74 8.89 -16.69
CA ILE A 896 21.60 8.90 -15.22
C ILE A 896 20.11 8.79 -14.88
N TYR A 897 19.26 9.62 -15.50
CA TYR A 897 17.81 9.58 -15.29
C TYR A 897 17.20 8.24 -15.73
N ALA A 898 17.56 7.69 -16.89
CA ALA A 898 17.04 6.39 -17.34
C ALA A 898 17.44 5.20 -16.43
N ASP A 899 18.63 5.24 -15.82
CA ASP A 899 19.05 4.23 -14.83
C ASP A 899 18.26 4.32 -13.52
N THR A 900 17.79 5.53 -13.15
CA THR A 900 16.94 5.82 -11.99
C THR A 900 15.47 5.49 -12.25
N PHE A 901 14.92 5.95 -13.38
CA PHE A 901 13.57 5.59 -13.81
C PHE A 901 13.40 4.06 -13.91
N ARG A 902 14.40 3.34 -14.43
CA ARG A 902 14.36 1.88 -14.48
C ARG A 902 14.47 1.22 -13.10
N LEU A 903 15.11 1.86 -12.12
CA LEU A 903 15.09 1.39 -10.73
C LEU A 903 13.67 1.44 -10.19
N VAL A 904 13.03 2.61 -10.22
CA VAL A 904 11.66 2.80 -9.73
C VAL A 904 10.66 1.94 -10.51
N TYR A 905 10.76 1.90 -11.85
CA TYR A 905 9.90 1.05 -12.67
C TYR A 905 10.03 -0.42 -12.32
N ASN A 906 11.24 -0.93 -12.08
CA ASN A 906 11.37 -2.34 -11.74
C ASN A 906 10.81 -2.66 -10.36
N ALA A 907 11.10 -1.84 -9.33
CA ALA A 907 10.64 -2.05 -7.95
C ALA A 907 9.11 -1.93 -7.84
N THR A 908 8.54 -0.78 -8.21
CA THR A 908 7.09 -0.52 -8.08
C THR A 908 6.25 -1.52 -8.88
N LYS A 909 6.71 -1.93 -10.06
CA LYS A 909 6.01 -2.90 -10.91
C LYS A 909 6.18 -4.35 -10.44
N SER A 910 7.27 -4.72 -9.77
CA SER A 910 7.40 -6.07 -9.16
C SER A 910 6.60 -6.22 -7.89
N VAL A 911 6.03 -5.13 -7.36
CA VAL A 911 5.10 -5.15 -6.23
C VAL A 911 3.66 -5.12 -6.75
N TYR A 912 3.31 -4.07 -7.51
CA TYR A 912 1.97 -3.83 -8.04
C TYR A 912 1.95 -3.91 -9.58
N ALA A 913 1.32 -4.96 -10.10
CA ALA A 913 1.32 -5.33 -11.52
C ALA A 913 0.82 -4.19 -12.43
N ASN A 914 -0.17 -3.43 -11.96
CA ASN A 914 -0.81 -2.35 -12.72
C ASN A 914 -0.34 -0.94 -12.35
N ALA A 915 0.70 -0.81 -11.50
CA ALA A 915 1.32 0.47 -11.21
C ALA A 915 1.74 1.20 -12.50
N ARG A 916 1.69 2.52 -12.48
CA ARG A 916 2.18 3.37 -13.57
C ARG A 916 3.34 4.22 -13.07
N VAL A 917 4.32 4.47 -13.94
CA VAL A 917 5.52 5.22 -13.58
C VAL A 917 5.74 6.32 -14.60
N TYR A 918 5.95 7.53 -14.09
CA TYR A 918 5.81 8.78 -14.81
C TYR A 918 7.14 9.55 -14.83
N VAL A 919 7.48 10.11 -15.99
CA VAL A 919 8.55 11.11 -16.12
C VAL A 919 7.93 12.50 -15.91
N SER A 920 8.46 13.29 -14.97
CA SER A 920 7.98 14.66 -14.69
C SER A 920 8.67 15.67 -15.61
N LEU A 921 7.93 16.58 -16.24
CA LEU A 921 8.42 17.50 -17.25
C LEU A 921 7.75 18.87 -17.15
N ASP A 922 8.52 19.92 -17.40
CA ASP A 922 8.05 21.31 -17.42
C ASP A 922 7.35 21.69 -18.75
N HIS A 923 6.96 22.96 -18.86
CA HIS A 923 6.27 23.53 -20.01
C HIS A 923 7.20 23.86 -21.21
N MET A 924 8.53 23.74 -21.08
CA MET A 924 9.55 24.11 -22.08
C MET A 924 9.71 23.08 -23.21
N TRP A 925 8.61 22.76 -23.89
CA TRP A 925 8.54 21.65 -24.84
C TRP A 925 9.66 21.56 -25.89
N ALA A 926 10.02 22.66 -26.55
CA ALA A 926 11.04 22.69 -27.61
C ALA A 926 12.03 23.86 -27.48
N MET A 927 11.99 24.58 -26.35
CA MET A 927 12.97 25.59 -25.97
C MET A 927 13.92 24.99 -24.92
N SER A 928 15.21 25.29 -25.00
CA SER A 928 16.17 25.02 -23.92
C SER A 928 16.65 26.37 -23.36
N ASN A 929 17.09 26.40 -22.10
CA ASN A 929 17.85 27.51 -21.54
C ASN A 929 19.22 27.02 -21.03
N GLU A 930 19.85 27.71 -20.08
CA GLU A 930 21.15 27.32 -19.52
C GLU A 930 21.06 26.15 -18.52
N GLY A 931 19.95 26.06 -17.77
CA GLY A 931 19.65 25.00 -16.79
C GLY A 931 18.53 24.02 -17.18
N SER A 932 17.88 24.20 -18.34
CA SER A 932 16.86 23.28 -18.85
C SER A 932 17.05 22.83 -20.31
N TYR A 933 16.67 21.58 -20.58
CA TYR A 933 16.54 21.03 -21.94
C TYR A 933 15.09 21.17 -22.43
N GLY A 934 14.88 21.28 -23.74
CA GLY A 934 13.53 21.15 -24.27
C GLY A 934 12.94 19.75 -24.04
N SER A 935 11.80 19.65 -23.35
CA SER A 935 11.16 18.39 -22.89
C SER A 935 11.10 17.30 -23.96
N LYS A 936 10.82 17.72 -25.21
CA LYS A 936 10.77 16.86 -26.39
C LYS A 936 12.10 16.17 -26.69
N ALA A 937 13.20 16.91 -26.68
CA ALA A 937 14.53 16.38 -27.00
C ALA A 937 15.00 15.39 -25.92
N PHE A 938 14.69 15.72 -24.66
CA PHE A 938 14.88 14.81 -23.53
C PHE A 938 14.05 13.53 -23.67
N LEU A 939 12.74 13.61 -23.96
CA LEU A 939 11.87 12.45 -24.19
C LEU A 939 12.34 11.57 -25.36
N GLU A 940 12.73 12.17 -26.49
CA GLU A 940 13.26 11.44 -27.65
C GLU A 940 14.52 10.64 -27.26
N LYS A 941 15.41 11.24 -26.45
CA LYS A 941 16.62 10.59 -25.93
C LYS A 941 16.30 9.47 -24.91
N PHE A 942 15.45 9.76 -23.94
CA PHE A 942 15.03 8.87 -22.86
C PHE A 942 14.39 7.59 -23.39
N ASN A 943 13.40 7.74 -24.28
CA ASN A 943 12.77 6.60 -24.93
C ASN A 943 13.77 5.78 -25.77
N SER A 944 14.72 6.43 -26.45
CA SER A 944 15.78 5.73 -27.21
C SER A 944 16.64 4.83 -26.32
N ILE A 945 17.04 5.30 -25.13
CA ILE A 945 17.80 4.52 -24.14
C ILE A 945 16.97 3.33 -23.64
N LEU A 946 15.71 3.56 -23.22
CA LEU A 946 14.84 2.49 -22.72
C LEU A 946 14.59 1.40 -23.79
N GLN A 947 14.37 1.78 -25.04
CA GLN A 947 14.20 0.85 -26.17
C GLN A 947 15.50 0.07 -26.48
N ALA A 948 16.67 0.72 -26.36
CA ALA A 948 17.96 0.09 -26.62
C ALA A 948 18.35 -0.94 -25.55
N GLU A 949 18.06 -0.67 -24.28
CA GLU A 949 18.49 -1.51 -23.14
C GLU A 949 17.43 -2.51 -22.66
N GLY A 950 16.22 -2.51 -23.22
CA GLY A 950 15.14 -3.43 -22.86
C GLY A 950 13.89 -2.64 -22.52
N ASN A 951 12.96 -2.55 -23.48
CA ASN A 951 11.85 -1.63 -23.39
C ASN A 951 10.91 -1.92 -22.21
N VAL A 952 10.52 -0.85 -21.51
CA VAL A 952 9.56 -0.83 -20.39
C VAL A 952 8.51 0.25 -20.68
N ASN A 953 7.35 0.21 -20.02
CA ASN A 953 6.41 1.33 -20.15
C ASN A 953 6.89 2.54 -19.32
N TRP A 954 6.30 3.69 -19.61
CA TRP A 954 6.52 4.97 -18.96
C TRP A 954 5.36 5.88 -19.38
N ASP A 955 4.79 6.66 -18.47
CA ASP A 955 3.77 7.66 -18.79
C ASP A 955 4.32 9.07 -18.44
N ILE A 956 3.56 10.14 -18.64
CA ILE A 956 4.08 11.52 -18.49
C ILE A 956 3.35 12.26 -17.37
N ALA A 957 4.11 12.84 -16.45
CA ALA A 957 3.67 13.90 -15.56
C ALA A 957 4.12 15.23 -16.20
N TYR A 958 3.22 16.20 -16.32
CA TYR A 958 3.46 17.42 -17.11
C TYR A 958 2.97 18.67 -16.38
N HIS A 959 3.78 19.73 -16.37
CA HIS A 959 3.48 21.00 -15.69
C HIS A 959 3.23 22.13 -16.73
N PRO A 960 2.02 22.22 -17.33
CA PRO A 960 1.67 23.08 -18.48
C PRO A 960 1.41 24.55 -18.11
N TYR A 961 2.33 25.14 -17.35
CA TYR A 961 2.20 26.46 -16.74
C TYR A 961 1.98 27.63 -17.73
N PRO A 962 1.39 28.75 -17.27
CA PRO A 962 1.47 30.03 -17.98
C PRO A 962 2.92 30.53 -18.09
N VAL A 963 3.17 31.41 -19.06
CA VAL A 963 4.47 32.09 -19.21
C VAL A 963 4.20 33.59 -19.41
N PRO A 964 4.62 34.47 -18.49
CA PRO A 964 5.24 34.16 -17.19
C PRO A 964 4.27 33.46 -16.22
N LEU A 965 4.81 32.78 -15.20
CA LEU A 965 4.03 32.19 -14.11
C LEU A 965 3.15 33.21 -13.36
N THR A 966 3.61 34.46 -13.32
CA THR A 966 2.94 35.61 -12.71
C THR A 966 1.79 36.20 -13.55
N ASP A 967 1.35 35.53 -14.62
CA ASP A 967 0.11 35.89 -15.32
C ASP A 967 -0.77 34.66 -15.62
N ALA A 968 -2.01 34.66 -15.13
CA ALA A 968 -2.99 33.61 -15.40
C ALA A 968 -3.53 33.58 -16.85
N ASP A 969 -3.29 34.62 -17.69
CA ASP A 969 -3.70 34.66 -19.11
C ASP A 969 -2.79 33.77 -20.00
N PHE A 970 -2.82 32.46 -19.76
CA PHE A 970 -2.10 31.48 -20.58
C PHE A 970 -2.55 31.45 -22.05
N TRP A 971 -3.69 32.08 -22.37
CA TRP A 971 -4.28 32.04 -23.71
C TRP A 971 -3.84 33.20 -24.62
N ASN A 972 -3.30 34.30 -24.10
CA ASN A 972 -2.72 35.41 -24.88
C ASN A 972 -1.18 35.40 -24.88
N ASN A 973 -0.60 34.21 -25.02
CA ASN A 973 0.84 33.97 -25.04
C ASN A 973 1.39 33.78 -26.49
N ASP A 974 2.55 34.39 -26.78
CA ASP A 974 3.20 34.36 -28.10
C ASP A 974 4.21 33.20 -28.30
N PHE A 975 4.61 32.51 -27.24
CA PHE A 975 5.57 31.38 -27.28
C PHE A 975 4.91 30.03 -27.60
N ILE A 976 3.59 29.99 -27.71
CA ILE A 976 2.79 28.79 -27.99
C ILE A 976 2.32 28.72 -29.45
N SER A 977 2.34 27.52 -30.01
CA SER A 977 1.83 27.23 -31.35
C SER A 977 1.22 25.83 -31.42
N ASN A 978 0.44 25.57 -32.47
CA ASN A 978 -0.22 24.28 -32.73
C ASN A 978 0.66 23.30 -33.54
N LYS A 979 1.99 23.31 -33.33
CA LYS A 979 2.96 22.50 -34.08
C LYS A 979 3.83 21.64 -33.14
N ASP A 980 4.28 20.48 -33.61
CA ASP A 980 5.23 19.59 -32.93
C ASP A 980 6.57 20.24 -32.49
N ASN A 981 6.83 21.49 -32.88
CA ASN A 981 8.00 22.31 -32.53
C ASN A 981 7.64 23.61 -31.80
N SER A 982 6.48 23.68 -31.14
CA SER A 982 6.11 24.81 -30.28
C SER A 982 7.17 25.01 -29.19
N PRO A 983 7.73 26.23 -29.00
CA PRO A 983 8.72 26.49 -27.96
C PRO A 983 8.24 26.07 -26.57
N ILE A 984 7.01 26.49 -26.22
CA ILE A 984 6.31 26.15 -24.98
C ILE A 984 5.07 25.28 -25.29
N ILE A 985 4.67 24.41 -24.36
CA ILE A 985 3.31 23.86 -24.28
C ILE A 985 2.68 24.21 -22.94
N ASN A 986 1.58 24.97 -23.00
CA ASN A 986 0.72 25.28 -21.86
C ASN A 986 -0.71 24.75 -22.11
N MET A 987 -1.64 25.06 -21.20
CA MET A 987 -3.02 24.57 -21.28
C MET A 987 -3.77 24.93 -22.58
N LYS A 988 -3.42 25.99 -23.31
CA LYS A 988 -4.06 26.35 -24.60
C LYS A 988 -3.63 25.44 -25.75
N ASN A 989 -2.36 25.03 -25.80
CA ASN A 989 -1.83 24.15 -26.86
C ASN A 989 -1.50 22.72 -26.40
N LEU A 990 -1.94 22.31 -25.21
CA LEU A 990 -1.83 20.94 -24.64
C LEU A 990 -2.16 19.79 -25.61
N THR A 991 -3.02 20.03 -26.60
CA THR A 991 -3.29 19.04 -27.65
C THR A 991 -2.04 18.67 -28.47
N VAL A 992 -1.05 19.55 -28.62
CA VAL A 992 0.24 19.27 -29.27
C VAL A 992 0.97 18.14 -28.55
N LEU A 993 1.12 18.21 -27.22
CA LEU A 993 1.76 17.16 -26.42
C LEU A 993 1.06 15.82 -26.64
N SER A 994 -0.25 15.75 -26.41
CA SER A 994 -1.01 14.50 -26.57
C SER A 994 -0.96 13.95 -28.00
N ASN A 995 -1.07 14.79 -29.04
CA ASN A 995 -0.97 14.34 -30.42
C ASN A 995 0.43 13.82 -30.78
N TYR A 996 1.49 14.50 -30.31
CA TYR A 996 2.88 14.07 -30.51
C TYR A 996 3.15 12.75 -29.78
N VAL A 997 2.79 12.64 -28.49
CA VAL A 997 2.98 11.42 -27.69
C VAL A 997 2.23 10.24 -28.30
N LYS A 998 0.99 10.43 -28.75
CA LYS A 998 0.20 9.42 -29.48
C LYS A 998 0.88 8.92 -30.75
N LYS A 999 1.49 9.84 -31.49
CA LYS A 999 2.12 9.64 -32.81
C LYS A 999 3.47 8.93 -32.70
N GLN A 1000 4.30 9.30 -31.74
CA GLN A 1000 5.66 8.74 -31.59
C GLN A 1000 5.72 7.54 -30.65
N TYR A 1001 4.97 7.57 -29.54
CA TYR A 1001 5.09 6.60 -28.44
C TYR A 1001 3.84 5.71 -28.27
N GLY A 1002 2.76 6.02 -28.99
CA GLY A 1002 1.58 5.18 -29.16
C GLY A 1002 0.37 5.58 -28.34
N LYS A 1003 -0.82 5.12 -28.78
CA LYS A 1003 -2.14 5.51 -28.22
C LYS A 1003 -2.40 5.10 -26.76
N ASN A 1004 -1.58 4.21 -26.20
CA ASN A 1004 -1.75 3.68 -24.85
C ASN A 1004 -1.08 4.54 -23.77
N LYS A 1005 -0.16 5.44 -24.16
CA LYS A 1005 0.48 6.39 -23.24
C LYS A 1005 -0.55 7.28 -22.56
N ARG A 1006 -0.33 7.56 -21.28
CA ARG A 1006 -1.14 8.45 -20.44
C ARG A 1006 -0.33 9.70 -20.07
N ILE A 1007 -1.06 10.76 -19.77
CA ILE A 1007 -0.56 12.03 -19.27
C ILE A 1007 -1.32 12.33 -17.98
N ILE A 1008 -0.63 12.72 -16.93
CA ILE A 1008 -1.22 13.43 -15.80
C ILE A 1008 -0.67 14.85 -15.80
N LEU A 1009 -1.51 15.81 -15.45
CA LEU A 1009 -1.04 17.16 -15.15
C LEU A 1009 -0.89 17.18 -13.62
N SER A 1010 0.31 16.84 -13.16
CA SER A 1010 0.66 16.64 -11.75
C SER A 1010 0.66 17.92 -10.94
N GLU A 1011 0.85 19.05 -11.62
CA GLU A 1011 0.84 20.38 -11.05
C GLU A 1011 0.36 21.38 -12.11
N VAL A 1012 -0.58 22.24 -11.72
CA VAL A 1012 -1.04 23.39 -12.52
C VAL A 1012 -1.42 24.50 -11.54
N GLY A 1013 -0.68 25.62 -11.56
CA GLY A 1013 -0.96 26.83 -10.80
C GLY A 1013 -1.40 28.00 -11.69
N PHE A 1014 -2.26 28.87 -11.15
CA PHE A 1014 -2.64 30.14 -11.76
C PHE A 1014 -2.70 31.22 -10.66
N THR A 1015 -1.96 32.31 -10.82
CA THR A 1015 -1.91 33.38 -9.81
C THR A 1015 -3.20 34.22 -9.79
N SER A 1016 -3.64 34.63 -8.61
CA SER A 1016 -4.72 35.63 -8.45
C SER A 1016 -4.27 37.07 -8.73
N GLN A 1017 -2.99 37.33 -9.02
CA GLN A 1017 -2.48 38.68 -9.27
C GLN A 1017 -2.93 39.29 -10.62
N SER A 1018 -3.28 38.47 -11.62
CA SER A 1018 -4.05 38.94 -12.80
C SER A 1018 -5.52 39.28 -12.47
N GLY A 1019 -5.91 39.18 -11.20
CA GLY A 1019 -7.27 39.30 -10.69
C GLY A 1019 -7.98 37.95 -10.57
N GLU A 1020 -8.71 37.71 -9.47
CA GLU A 1020 -9.35 36.42 -9.18
C GLU A 1020 -10.26 35.89 -10.30
N LYS A 1021 -10.93 36.79 -11.04
CA LYS A 1021 -11.79 36.41 -12.18
C LYS A 1021 -10.98 35.99 -13.41
N VAL A 1022 -9.71 36.36 -13.52
CA VAL A 1022 -8.79 35.81 -14.52
C VAL A 1022 -8.25 34.46 -14.06
N GLN A 1023 -7.84 34.34 -12.79
CA GLN A 1023 -7.46 33.06 -12.15
C GLN A 1023 -8.55 31.99 -12.32
N ALA A 1024 -9.78 32.30 -11.91
CA ALA A 1024 -10.93 31.40 -11.99
C ALA A 1024 -11.32 31.07 -13.45
N ALA A 1025 -11.14 32.00 -14.39
CA ALA A 1025 -11.35 31.75 -15.81
C ALA A 1025 -10.26 30.82 -16.39
N ALA A 1026 -9.01 31.00 -15.97
CA ALA A 1026 -7.89 30.14 -16.33
C ALA A 1026 -8.12 28.71 -15.83
N ILE A 1027 -8.43 28.55 -14.55
CA ILE A 1027 -8.77 27.26 -13.91
C ILE A 1027 -9.87 26.52 -14.68
N ALA A 1028 -11.01 27.18 -14.97
CA ALA A 1028 -12.11 26.55 -15.69
C ALA A 1028 -11.73 26.11 -17.12
N TYR A 1029 -11.00 26.96 -17.85
CA TYR A 1029 -10.54 26.65 -19.21
C TYR A 1029 -9.51 25.52 -19.21
N ALA A 1030 -8.55 25.57 -18.28
CA ALA A 1030 -7.53 24.55 -18.09
C ALA A 1030 -8.14 23.18 -17.75
N TYR A 1031 -9.03 23.11 -16.76
CA TYR A 1031 -9.74 21.88 -16.41
C TYR A 1031 -10.47 21.29 -17.63
N TYR A 1032 -11.20 22.10 -18.40
CA TYR A 1032 -11.86 21.61 -19.62
C TYR A 1032 -10.89 21.12 -20.70
N MET A 1033 -9.73 21.77 -20.86
CA MET A 1033 -8.68 21.32 -21.79
C MET A 1033 -8.07 19.98 -21.37
N ALA A 1034 -7.99 19.69 -20.07
CA ALA A 1034 -7.60 18.40 -19.53
C ALA A 1034 -8.71 17.34 -19.67
N GLU A 1035 -9.93 17.66 -19.26
CA GLU A 1035 -11.09 16.76 -19.22
C GLU A 1035 -11.43 16.22 -20.62
N PHE A 1036 -11.55 17.10 -21.62
CA PHE A 1036 -11.89 16.65 -22.99
C PHE A 1036 -10.69 16.12 -23.81
N ASN A 1037 -9.48 16.08 -23.24
CA ASN A 1037 -8.31 15.42 -23.83
C ASN A 1037 -8.28 13.91 -23.47
N PRO A 1038 -8.39 12.98 -24.45
CA PRO A 1038 -8.48 11.54 -24.18
C PRO A 1038 -7.16 10.88 -23.72
N MET A 1039 -6.06 11.63 -23.65
CA MET A 1039 -4.77 11.12 -23.12
C MET A 1039 -4.42 11.64 -21.74
N VAL A 1040 -5.08 12.70 -21.27
CA VAL A 1040 -4.95 13.18 -19.90
C VAL A 1040 -5.84 12.34 -18.99
N ASP A 1041 -5.31 11.88 -17.86
CA ASP A 1041 -6.03 11.15 -16.81
C ASP A 1041 -6.30 12.01 -15.56
N ALA A 1042 -5.47 13.02 -15.27
CA ALA A 1042 -5.62 13.89 -14.09
C ALA A 1042 -5.31 15.36 -14.42
N PHE A 1043 -5.98 16.27 -13.71
CA PHE A 1043 -5.72 17.71 -13.65
C PHE A 1043 -5.55 18.09 -12.17
N ILE A 1044 -4.31 18.15 -11.71
CA ILE A 1044 -3.95 18.34 -10.30
C ILE A 1044 -3.49 19.78 -10.09
N MET A 1045 -4.19 20.50 -9.22
CA MET A 1045 -4.03 21.94 -9.04
C MET A 1045 -3.14 22.27 -7.82
N ARG A 1046 -2.22 23.22 -8.03
CA ARG A 1046 -1.53 24.00 -7.00
C ARG A 1046 -2.35 25.28 -6.81
N SER A 1047 -2.98 25.57 -5.67
CA SER A 1047 -3.11 24.82 -4.40
C SER A 1047 -4.46 25.19 -3.73
N LEU A 1048 -4.84 24.57 -2.60
CA LEU A 1048 -6.03 25.01 -1.86
C LEU A 1048 -5.83 26.41 -1.29
N GLU A 1049 -4.70 26.62 -0.61
CA GLU A 1049 -4.33 27.84 0.08
C GLU A 1049 -3.08 28.45 -0.56
N ASP A 1050 -2.86 29.75 -0.38
CA ASP A 1050 -1.63 30.40 -0.83
C ASP A 1050 -0.47 30.03 0.12
N ALA A 1051 0.70 29.70 -0.41
CA ALA A 1051 1.92 29.70 0.40
C ALA A 1051 2.54 31.10 0.35
N GLN A 1052 2.87 31.69 1.51
CA GLN A 1052 3.35 33.09 1.55
C GLN A 1052 4.61 33.31 0.67
N VAL A 1053 5.55 32.37 0.74
CA VAL A 1053 6.78 32.37 -0.09
C VAL A 1053 6.49 32.37 -1.60
N GLU A 1054 5.35 31.81 -2.05
CA GLU A 1054 4.89 31.91 -3.45
C GLU A 1054 4.22 33.26 -3.72
N VAL A 1055 3.40 33.77 -2.80
CA VAL A 1055 2.74 35.09 -2.91
C VAL A 1055 3.76 36.21 -3.10
N ASP A 1056 4.84 36.20 -2.32
CA ASP A 1056 5.93 37.17 -2.36
C ASP A 1056 6.66 37.19 -3.73
N GLN A 1057 6.66 36.05 -4.44
CA GLN A 1057 7.22 35.90 -5.80
C GLN A 1057 6.24 36.29 -6.92
N GLY A 1058 5.00 36.66 -6.58
CA GLY A 1058 3.93 36.97 -7.54
C GLY A 1058 2.93 35.83 -7.78
N LEU A 1059 3.06 34.71 -7.05
CA LEU A 1059 2.46 33.42 -7.35
C LEU A 1059 1.37 33.03 -6.34
N SER A 1060 0.37 33.90 -6.19
CA SER A 1060 -0.81 33.68 -5.34
C SER A 1060 -1.74 32.59 -5.91
N PHE A 1061 -1.29 31.33 -5.88
CA PHE A 1061 -1.92 30.15 -6.49
C PHE A 1061 -3.12 29.57 -5.74
N GLY A 1062 -3.29 29.89 -4.47
CA GLY A 1062 -4.39 29.40 -3.63
C GLY A 1062 -5.77 29.80 -4.17
N ILE A 1063 -6.80 29.03 -3.79
CA ILE A 1063 -8.20 29.29 -4.16
C ILE A 1063 -9.13 29.59 -2.97
N LYS A 1064 -8.78 29.18 -1.74
CA LYS A 1064 -9.57 29.42 -0.51
C LYS A 1064 -9.86 30.93 -0.36
N GLY A 1065 -11.10 31.27 0.00
CA GLY A 1065 -11.60 32.66 0.06
C GLY A 1065 -11.86 33.34 -1.30
N LYS A 1066 -11.12 33.01 -2.36
CA LYS A 1066 -11.17 33.69 -3.66
C LYS A 1066 -12.34 33.25 -4.54
N TYR A 1067 -12.69 34.06 -5.55
CA TYR A 1067 -13.69 33.73 -6.59
C TYR A 1067 -13.44 32.37 -7.29
N ALA A 1068 -12.18 31.92 -7.32
CA ALA A 1068 -11.78 30.62 -7.85
C ALA A 1068 -12.38 29.42 -7.10
N TYR A 1069 -12.61 29.50 -5.78
CA TYR A 1069 -13.08 28.38 -4.95
C TYR A 1069 -14.37 27.76 -5.48
N ASN A 1070 -15.41 28.58 -5.67
CA ASN A 1070 -16.71 28.12 -6.17
C ASN A 1070 -16.65 27.61 -7.61
N VAL A 1071 -15.79 28.20 -8.45
CA VAL A 1071 -15.57 27.71 -9.81
C VAL A 1071 -14.93 26.31 -9.77
N TYR A 1072 -13.90 26.12 -8.95
CA TYR A 1072 -13.23 24.83 -8.78
C TYR A 1072 -14.15 23.75 -8.18
N LYS A 1073 -14.98 24.12 -7.19
CA LYS A 1073 -15.96 23.21 -6.58
C LYS A 1073 -16.97 22.67 -7.60
N TYR A 1074 -17.53 23.54 -8.45
CA TYR A 1074 -18.68 23.16 -9.30
C TYR A 1074 -18.37 22.94 -10.80
N MET A 1075 -17.18 23.25 -11.31
CA MET A 1075 -16.85 23.17 -12.77
C MET A 1075 -17.00 21.77 -13.40
N ASP A 1076 -17.06 20.70 -12.60
CA ASP A 1076 -17.27 19.32 -13.05
C ASP A 1076 -18.63 18.71 -12.64
N THR A 1077 -19.49 19.46 -11.95
CA THR A 1077 -20.85 19.03 -11.54
C THR A 1077 -21.92 19.40 -12.57
N PRO A 1078 -23.19 18.97 -12.47
CA PRO A 1078 -24.27 19.46 -13.35
C PRO A 1078 -24.40 21.00 -13.41
N ASP A 1079 -23.98 21.70 -12.36
CA ASP A 1079 -23.97 23.16 -12.24
C ASP A 1079 -22.75 23.85 -12.92
N SER A 1080 -21.88 23.08 -13.57
CA SER A 1080 -20.68 23.50 -14.30
C SER A 1080 -20.88 24.70 -15.25
N GLU A 1081 -21.98 24.73 -16.01
CA GLU A 1081 -22.28 25.88 -16.90
C GLU A 1081 -22.68 27.15 -16.14
N LYS A 1082 -23.31 27.04 -14.96
CA LYS A 1082 -23.69 28.19 -14.11
C LYS A 1082 -22.44 28.88 -13.56
N TYR A 1083 -21.49 28.11 -13.03
CA TYR A 1083 -20.27 28.67 -12.42
C TYR A 1083 -19.17 29.05 -13.43
N THR A 1084 -19.09 28.44 -14.62
CA THR A 1084 -18.01 28.77 -15.59
C THR A 1084 -18.41 29.78 -16.68
N LYS A 1085 -19.69 30.07 -16.91
CA LYS A 1085 -20.15 30.94 -18.03
C LYS A 1085 -19.55 32.35 -18.05
N PHE A 1086 -19.19 32.91 -16.88
CA PHE A 1086 -18.53 34.23 -16.82
C PHE A 1086 -17.16 34.23 -17.54
N ALA A 1087 -16.41 33.11 -17.48
CA ALA A 1087 -15.05 33.01 -17.98
C ALA A 1087 -14.97 33.23 -19.50
N LEU A 1088 -16.02 32.88 -20.25
CA LEU A 1088 -16.10 33.16 -21.70
C LEU A 1088 -15.99 34.67 -22.00
N LYS A 1089 -16.49 35.54 -21.13
CA LYS A 1089 -16.33 37.00 -21.27
C LYS A 1089 -14.90 37.45 -20.99
N VAL A 1090 -14.23 36.83 -20.01
CA VAL A 1090 -12.83 37.11 -19.63
C VAL A 1090 -11.87 36.67 -20.73
N ILE A 1091 -12.03 35.42 -21.22
CA ILE A 1091 -11.24 34.79 -22.29
C ILE A 1091 -11.58 35.39 -23.68
N LYS A 1092 -12.64 36.20 -23.78
CA LYS A 1092 -13.17 36.80 -25.03
C LYS A 1092 -13.61 35.74 -26.06
N ALA A 1093 -14.08 34.58 -25.58
CA ALA A 1093 -14.47 33.43 -26.39
C ALA A 1093 -16.00 33.37 -26.62
N LYS A 1094 -16.41 32.89 -27.80
CA LYS A 1094 -17.85 32.80 -28.16
C LYS A 1094 -18.58 31.66 -27.46
N SER A 1095 -17.88 30.55 -27.18
CA SER A 1095 -18.41 29.37 -26.46
C SER A 1095 -17.26 28.44 -26.08
N TRP A 1096 -17.46 27.56 -25.09
CA TRP A 1096 -16.46 26.55 -24.73
C TRP A 1096 -16.08 25.65 -25.91
N LYS A 1097 -17.05 25.24 -26.73
CA LYS A 1097 -16.83 24.46 -27.97
C LYS A 1097 -15.97 25.17 -29.02
N SER A 1098 -15.80 26.50 -28.94
CA SER A 1098 -14.92 27.25 -29.85
C SER A 1098 -13.46 27.35 -29.41
N ILE A 1099 -13.14 26.97 -28.17
CA ILE A 1099 -11.78 27.04 -27.60
C ILE A 1099 -11.29 25.70 -27.01
N VAL A 1100 -12.19 24.84 -26.53
CA VAL A 1100 -11.88 23.51 -26.00
C VAL A 1100 -12.25 22.43 -27.02
N PRO A 1101 -11.27 21.70 -27.59
CA PRO A 1101 -11.54 20.59 -28.50
C PRO A 1101 -12.38 19.49 -27.83
N LYS A 1102 -13.39 18.99 -28.57
CA LYS A 1102 -14.35 17.95 -28.12
C LYS A 1102 -15.23 18.30 -26.91
N TYR A 1103 -15.26 19.56 -26.46
CA TYR A 1103 -16.13 20.00 -25.36
C TYR A 1103 -17.58 19.54 -25.54
N ASN A 1104 -18.13 18.91 -24.48
CA ASN A 1104 -19.50 18.42 -24.44
C ASN A 1104 -20.10 18.58 -23.04
N ALA A 1105 -20.87 19.65 -22.84
CA ALA A 1105 -21.56 19.95 -21.58
C ALA A 1105 -22.50 18.81 -21.09
N LYS A 1106 -22.91 17.88 -21.97
CA LYS A 1106 -23.69 16.70 -21.53
C LYS A 1106 -22.92 15.81 -20.55
N LYS A 1107 -21.57 15.77 -20.56
CA LYS A 1107 -20.79 14.98 -19.59
C LYS A 1107 -21.10 15.41 -18.16
N PHE A 1108 -21.08 16.72 -17.89
CA PHE A 1108 -21.30 17.26 -16.55
C PHE A 1108 -22.76 17.09 -16.09
N LYS A 1109 -23.72 17.23 -17.02
CA LYS A 1109 -25.16 16.98 -16.75
C LYS A 1109 -25.51 15.51 -16.53
N SER A 1110 -24.56 14.59 -16.72
CA SER A 1110 -24.67 13.17 -16.36
C SER A 1110 -23.81 12.77 -15.16
N MET A 1111 -23.15 13.72 -14.48
CA MET A 1111 -22.51 13.45 -13.19
C MET A 1111 -23.55 13.54 -12.07
N PRO A 1112 -23.35 12.84 -10.93
CA PRO A 1112 -24.15 13.06 -9.75
C PRO A 1112 -23.99 14.50 -9.24
N ASN A 1113 -25.03 15.02 -8.59
CA ASN A 1113 -24.87 16.18 -7.70
C ASN A 1113 -23.99 15.77 -6.50
N ARG A 1114 -23.26 16.74 -5.96
CA ARG A 1114 -22.37 16.66 -4.80
C ARG A 1114 -22.66 17.87 -3.91
#